data_AF-A0A6N4V6N9-F1
#
_entry.id   AF-A0A6N4V6N9-F1
#
_cell.length_a   1.000
_cell.length_b   1.000
_cell.length_c   1.000
_cell.angle_alpha   90.00
_cell.angle_beta   90.00
_cell.angle_gamma   90.00
#
_symmetry.space_group_name_H-M   'P 1'
#
loop_
_entity.id
_entity.type
_entity.pdbx_description
1 polymer ?
#
loop_
_entity_poly.entity_id
_entity_poly.type
_entity_poly.pdbx_seq_one_letter_code
_entity_poly.pdbx_strand_id
1 'polypeptide(L)'
;MTRLSTLLDEIDSGVVLLPEFQRGYVWNRDQVRGLMRSLYRGYPVGGLLMWETTSEDITVRGAAGGSGTRQLLLDGQQRVTSMYGVIRGTPPPFFEGDASAFTGLHFNVETESFEFYAPTKMVGDPTWVNVTELFRKGPFEYLSAFPDVEREVLNTYLARLNRIKEIDNRDFNSEKITGAGKTVDEVVDIFNKVNSGGTKLSKGDLALAKLCAEWPDARKELRDHLDRWKKAGFRFSLDWLLRNATAVATGRALFSSLSDVSATDFESALGKSVNHIGTFLDAASGRLGLDHDRVLMGRYATPVITRLLQLSGGGFTDSTHRDKVLYWYVHSALWGRFSGSTETYLQQDYDAVERGGVDALISTLERVRGGRLAVSPDDFAGATRGSRFYPLLYLLTRVDGARDFGSGLELRAELLGKLTSLQVHHIFPKALLRKHGFDRNEINALANFCFLTQDTNIKVGMRDPAEYLPEVEAKHPGVLESQWIPTDPELWRVERYLDFLAARRELLAASAQSFLEGLRNPAVPHDNVLLERLQVADEVIDDPRAEQVRALIAELEDRGFASPVIDTEIPDPVSGAELAVAEAFWPDGLQHGVGSPVVLELDPEDADLPRLEELGYQVFTSVDALLGFVESEGAAAAGEPSAPAEPPPESSKSVVEAEFARRMKAVYDRGRGEAGYNATYFLSMLSQHGPQETAHRLLASPAISDGFAELWERGRLDLTVEALVVEPQFSELFSEEEISVARRRLEQFGYIPSARTQRSHADRSAAAKPDRRARFRGCLLGGAVGDALGAPVEFLDRDSILTRFGPDGITNYAPAYGRLGAITDDTQMTLFTAEGLIRSWVRSSMKGVTTEEGVTAHAYLRWLLTQGERPNNRIDLLDEDEKGWLFGQAELHNRRAPGNTCLSALRDMPALGEPARNTSKGCGGVMRVAPAGLYAAAASRGNDLQAAFDLGARLCALTHGHPTGILAGGVFAALTFAIVRDFSLPEGLAEAKSVLASRPDHEEVLDALTLAGKLARSTTPPHEAIAQLGAGWVADEALAIALYCTLVAHDFRQGVLLAVNHGGDSDSTGAIAGNLLGAMRGIDAIPSEWLEPLELQDVIRELADDLVEFPDWQIDEYSFDSTATQRIWKKYPGF
;
A
#
# COMPACT_ATOMS: atom_id res chain seq x y z
N MET A 1 -28.45 -30.13 7.75
CA MET A 1 -28.48 -28.69 8.00
C MET A 1 -28.71 -28.47 9.49
N THR A 2 -27.99 -27.53 10.09
CA THR A 2 -28.08 -27.21 11.52
C THR A 2 -28.56 -25.78 11.66
N ARG A 3 -29.60 -25.57 12.48
CA ARG A 3 -30.14 -24.23 12.77
C ARG A 3 -29.21 -23.48 13.72
N LEU A 4 -29.03 -22.17 13.51
CA LEU A 4 -28.11 -21.36 14.32
C LEU A 4 -28.43 -21.41 15.81
N SER A 5 -29.68 -21.15 16.21
CA SER A 5 -30.13 -21.25 17.61
C SER A 5 -29.73 -22.58 18.25
N THR A 6 -29.97 -23.69 17.56
CA THR A 6 -29.57 -25.02 18.03
C THR A 6 -28.07 -25.16 18.17
N LEU A 7 -27.28 -24.66 17.22
CA LEU A 7 -25.81 -24.66 17.31
C LEU A 7 -25.30 -23.85 18.51
N LEU A 8 -25.90 -22.69 18.78
CA LEU A 8 -25.52 -21.85 19.93
C LEU A 8 -25.88 -22.52 21.27
N ASP A 9 -27.07 -23.13 21.35
CA ASP A 9 -27.49 -23.92 22.52
C ASP A 9 -26.59 -25.15 22.74
N GLU A 10 -26.14 -25.80 21.66
CA GLU A 10 -25.17 -26.89 21.71
C GLU A 10 -23.78 -26.43 22.22
N ILE A 11 -23.37 -25.19 21.94
CA ILE A 11 -22.16 -24.59 22.53
C ILE A 11 -22.37 -24.33 24.03
N ASP A 12 -23.51 -23.76 24.42
CA ASP A 12 -23.84 -23.46 25.82
C ASP A 12 -23.89 -24.72 26.70
N SER A 13 -24.39 -25.82 26.14
CA SER A 13 -24.48 -27.12 26.80
C SER A 13 -23.19 -27.94 26.75
N GLY A 14 -22.16 -27.46 26.05
CA GLY A 14 -20.87 -28.16 25.91
C GLY A 14 -20.90 -29.37 24.97
N VAL A 15 -21.93 -29.49 24.12
CA VAL A 15 -22.03 -30.50 23.06
C VAL A 15 -21.12 -30.13 21.89
N VAL A 16 -21.10 -28.85 21.52
CA VAL A 16 -20.21 -28.29 20.50
C VAL A 16 -19.03 -27.60 21.15
N LEU A 17 -17.83 -28.04 20.81
CA LEU A 17 -16.58 -27.59 21.40
C LEU A 17 -15.55 -27.24 20.31
N LEU A 18 -14.46 -26.60 20.71
CA LEU A 18 -13.36 -26.25 19.82
C LEU A 18 -12.13 -27.11 20.10
N PRO A 19 -11.49 -27.74 19.10
CA PRO A 19 -10.23 -28.43 19.31
C PRO A 19 -9.11 -27.48 19.77
N GLU A 20 -8.21 -27.97 20.63
CA GLU A 20 -7.05 -27.21 21.13
C GLU A 20 -6.09 -26.77 20.00
N PHE A 21 -5.99 -27.58 18.94
CA PHE A 21 -5.07 -27.38 17.82
C PHE A 21 -5.43 -26.17 16.92
N GLN A 22 -6.67 -25.70 16.91
CA GLN A 22 -7.05 -24.53 16.11
C GLN A 22 -6.48 -23.24 16.68
N ARG A 23 -6.17 -22.22 15.89
CA ARG A 23 -5.73 -20.93 16.46
C ARG A 23 -6.85 -20.23 17.25
N GLY A 24 -6.49 -19.19 18.00
CA GLY A 24 -7.47 -18.32 18.67
C GLY A 24 -8.35 -17.54 17.68
N TYR A 25 -9.22 -16.68 18.21
CA TYR A 25 -10.03 -15.77 17.40
C TYR A 25 -9.17 -14.65 16.82
N VAL A 26 -9.32 -14.37 15.52
CA VAL A 26 -8.48 -13.41 14.77
C VAL A 26 -9.29 -12.45 13.90
N TRP A 27 -10.63 -12.55 13.89
CA TRP A 27 -11.45 -11.65 13.09
C TRP A 27 -11.54 -10.25 13.72
N ASN A 28 -11.49 -9.22 12.89
CA ASN A 28 -11.67 -7.83 13.30
C ASN A 28 -13.14 -7.39 13.23
N ARG A 29 -13.44 -6.18 13.72
CA ARG A 29 -14.81 -5.63 13.74
C ARG A 29 -15.44 -5.56 12.34
N ASP A 30 -14.66 -5.27 11.30
CA ASP A 30 -15.17 -5.19 9.92
C ASP A 30 -15.63 -6.52 9.35
N GLN A 31 -14.88 -7.60 9.60
CA GLN A 31 -15.28 -8.95 9.20
C GLN A 31 -16.55 -9.40 9.93
N VAL A 32 -16.70 -9.05 11.22
CA VAL A 32 -17.94 -9.31 11.98
C VAL A 32 -19.12 -8.54 11.39
N ARG A 33 -18.93 -7.25 11.09
CA ARG A 33 -19.92 -6.39 10.42
C ARG A 33 -20.36 -6.98 9.07
N GLY A 34 -19.41 -7.40 8.24
CA GLY A 34 -19.68 -8.00 6.94
C GLY A 34 -20.42 -9.33 7.00
N LEU A 35 -20.09 -10.18 7.97
CA LEU A 35 -20.83 -11.41 8.24
C LEU A 35 -22.29 -11.11 8.60
N MET A 36 -22.54 -10.20 9.53
CA MET A 36 -23.89 -9.85 9.95
C MET A 36 -24.71 -9.22 8.81
N ARG A 37 -24.08 -8.41 7.96
CA ARG A 37 -24.75 -7.88 6.76
C ARG A 37 -25.10 -8.97 5.76
N SER A 38 -24.20 -9.91 5.51
CA SER A 38 -24.45 -11.07 4.64
C SER A 38 -25.57 -11.96 5.19
N LEU A 39 -25.62 -12.14 6.51
CA LEU A 39 -26.69 -12.85 7.19
C LEU A 39 -28.05 -12.15 7.03
N TYR A 40 -28.09 -10.84 7.21
CA TYR A 40 -29.28 -10.01 7.05
C TYR A 40 -29.81 -9.97 5.60
N ARG A 41 -28.91 -9.93 4.60
CA ARG A 41 -29.25 -9.92 3.17
C ARG A 41 -29.61 -11.29 2.60
N GLY A 42 -29.45 -12.37 3.38
CA GLY A 42 -29.74 -13.73 2.91
C GLY A 42 -28.63 -14.35 2.05
N TYR A 43 -27.44 -13.76 1.98
CA TYR A 43 -26.33 -14.26 1.17
C TYR A 43 -25.69 -15.50 1.78
N PRO A 44 -25.17 -16.46 0.98
CA PRO A 44 -24.46 -17.62 1.49
C PRO A 44 -23.21 -17.20 2.27
N VAL A 45 -23.02 -17.73 3.48
CA VAL A 45 -21.87 -17.44 4.34
C VAL A 45 -20.95 -18.66 4.53
N GLY A 46 -21.04 -19.64 3.63
CA GLY A 46 -20.28 -20.90 3.65
C GLY A 46 -20.88 -22.00 4.55
N GLY A 47 -20.40 -23.22 4.39
CA GLY A 47 -20.76 -24.38 5.24
C GLY A 47 -19.97 -24.43 6.55
N LEU A 48 -20.34 -25.36 7.42
CA LEU A 48 -19.63 -25.72 8.66
C LEU A 48 -19.11 -27.15 8.54
N LEU A 49 -17.92 -27.41 9.06
CA LEU A 49 -17.37 -28.75 9.17
C LEU A 49 -17.27 -29.14 10.65
N MET A 50 -17.90 -30.26 11.01
CA MET A 50 -17.94 -30.76 12.39
C MET A 50 -17.33 -32.16 12.46
N TRP A 51 -16.66 -32.49 13.55
CA TRP A 51 -16.18 -33.84 13.85
C TRP A 51 -16.90 -34.41 15.06
N GLU A 52 -17.61 -35.52 14.84
CA GLU A 52 -18.34 -36.21 15.90
C GLU A 52 -17.46 -37.32 16.51
N THR A 53 -17.23 -37.24 17.82
CA THR A 53 -16.30 -38.14 18.52
C THR A 53 -16.78 -38.45 19.93
N THR A 54 -16.52 -39.68 20.37
CA THR A 54 -16.70 -40.14 21.76
C THR A 54 -15.38 -40.30 22.49
N SER A 55 -14.25 -39.93 21.86
CA SER A 55 -12.91 -40.13 22.42
C SER A 55 -12.67 -39.17 23.59
N GLU A 56 -12.30 -39.74 24.74
CA GLU A 56 -11.88 -38.97 25.93
C GLU A 56 -10.47 -38.37 25.76
N ASP A 57 -9.67 -38.87 24.81
CA ASP A 57 -8.28 -38.48 24.57
C ASP A 57 -8.14 -37.14 23.82
N ILE A 58 -9.26 -36.49 23.46
CA ILE A 58 -9.23 -35.20 22.74
C ILE A 58 -9.40 -34.06 23.74
N THR A 59 -8.39 -33.20 23.82
CA THR A 59 -8.46 -31.92 24.53
C THR A 59 -9.16 -30.87 23.71
N VAL A 60 -9.95 -30.09 24.44
CA VAL A 60 -10.96 -29.20 23.90
C VAL A 60 -10.99 -27.95 24.75
N ARG A 61 -11.20 -26.80 24.10
CA ARG A 61 -11.52 -25.55 24.79
C ARG A 61 -13.02 -25.54 25.12
N GLY A 62 -13.37 -25.08 26.34
CA GLY A 62 -14.75 -24.96 26.84
C GLY A 62 -15.09 -25.85 28.04
N ALA A 63 -16.17 -25.53 28.75
CA ALA A 63 -16.62 -26.30 29.92
C ALA A 63 -17.30 -27.60 29.48
N ALA A 64 -16.65 -28.75 29.70
CA ALA A 64 -17.20 -30.06 29.37
C ALA A 64 -18.28 -30.50 30.37
N GLY A 65 -19.55 -30.29 30.01
CA GLY A 65 -20.71 -30.79 30.76
C GLY A 65 -21.21 -32.13 30.23
N GLY A 66 -20.71 -33.26 30.75
CA GLY A 66 -21.35 -34.59 30.59
C GLY A 66 -20.59 -35.63 29.78
N SER A 67 -20.78 -36.91 30.13
CA SER A 67 -20.26 -38.08 29.41
C SER A 67 -21.17 -38.40 28.20
N GLY A 68 -20.80 -37.95 27.01
CA GLY A 68 -21.56 -38.18 25.79
C GLY A 68 -20.76 -37.85 24.53
N THR A 69 -21.34 -38.12 23.36
CA THR A 69 -20.76 -37.80 22.06
C THR A 69 -20.56 -36.29 21.91
N ARG A 70 -19.32 -35.86 21.64
CA ARG A 70 -18.92 -34.46 21.45
C ARG A 70 -18.88 -34.13 19.96
N GLN A 71 -19.20 -32.89 19.60
CA GLN A 71 -19.03 -32.35 18.25
C GLN A 71 -17.98 -31.25 18.25
N LEU A 72 -16.92 -31.41 17.47
CA LEU A 72 -15.81 -30.47 17.37
C LEU A 72 -15.93 -29.63 16.12
N LEU A 73 -15.97 -28.31 16.27
CA LEU A 73 -16.05 -27.37 15.14
C LEU A 73 -14.69 -27.30 14.44
N LEU A 74 -14.60 -27.79 13.20
CA LEU A 74 -13.38 -27.82 12.39
C LEU A 74 -13.26 -26.62 11.44
N ASP A 75 -14.35 -26.24 10.77
CA ASP A 75 -14.40 -25.04 9.93
C ASP A 75 -15.63 -24.22 10.28
N GLY A 76 -15.46 -22.89 10.26
CA GLY A 76 -16.47 -21.93 10.68
C GLY A 76 -16.25 -21.37 12.08
N GLN A 77 -15.13 -21.67 12.76
CA GLN A 77 -14.80 -21.13 14.09
C GLN A 77 -15.04 -19.62 14.19
N GLN A 78 -14.43 -18.83 13.30
CA GLN A 78 -14.50 -17.37 13.38
C GLN A 78 -15.93 -16.86 13.15
N ARG A 79 -16.67 -17.46 12.21
CA ARG A 79 -18.07 -17.14 11.91
C ARG A 79 -18.99 -17.45 13.10
N VAL A 80 -18.92 -18.67 13.63
CA VAL A 80 -19.76 -19.14 14.73
C VAL A 80 -19.46 -18.37 16.03
N THR A 81 -18.18 -18.12 16.32
CA THR A 81 -17.77 -17.32 17.48
C THR A 81 -18.32 -15.88 17.39
N SER A 82 -18.26 -15.26 16.21
CA SER A 82 -18.79 -13.92 15.99
C SER A 82 -20.31 -13.88 16.17
N MET A 83 -21.04 -14.83 15.57
CA MET A 83 -22.49 -14.94 15.73
C MET A 83 -22.88 -15.19 17.19
N TYR A 84 -22.18 -16.10 17.89
CA TYR A 84 -22.39 -16.35 19.31
C TYR A 84 -22.19 -15.07 20.12
N GLY A 85 -21.07 -14.37 19.92
CA GLY A 85 -20.72 -13.15 20.62
C GLY A 85 -21.75 -12.03 20.43
N VAL A 86 -22.19 -11.79 19.20
CA VAL A 86 -23.21 -10.79 18.87
C VAL A 86 -24.58 -11.15 19.46
N ILE A 87 -25.02 -12.41 19.34
CA ILE A 87 -26.36 -12.85 19.74
C ILE A 87 -26.47 -13.02 21.26
N ARG A 88 -25.49 -13.68 21.89
CA ARG A 88 -25.47 -13.92 23.34
C ARG A 88 -24.97 -12.71 24.11
N GLY A 89 -24.17 -11.84 23.49
CA GLY A 89 -23.56 -10.68 24.14
C GLY A 89 -22.36 -11.02 25.03
N THR A 90 -21.88 -12.26 24.98
CA THR A 90 -20.75 -12.76 25.76
C THR A 90 -19.92 -13.70 24.89
N PRO A 91 -18.59 -13.79 25.11
CA PRO A 91 -17.76 -14.78 24.42
C PRO A 91 -18.21 -16.22 24.74
N PRO A 92 -18.10 -17.17 23.80
CA PRO A 92 -18.36 -18.58 24.10
C PRO A 92 -17.34 -19.14 25.10
N PRO A 93 -17.63 -20.25 25.80
CA PRO A 93 -16.75 -20.83 26.81
C PRO A 93 -15.35 -21.22 26.30
N PHE A 94 -15.18 -21.42 24.99
CA PHE A 94 -13.93 -21.78 24.35
C PHE A 94 -13.17 -20.60 23.73
N PHE A 95 -13.61 -19.37 23.99
CA PHE A 95 -13.08 -18.16 23.36
C PHE A 95 -11.65 -17.84 23.83
N GLU A 96 -10.79 -17.54 22.87
CA GLU A 96 -9.44 -17.02 23.10
C GLU A 96 -9.19 -15.86 22.13
N GLY A 97 -9.28 -14.63 22.62
CA GLY A 97 -9.09 -13.42 21.82
C GLY A 97 -9.61 -12.19 22.57
N ASP A 98 -9.77 -11.09 21.85
CA ASP A 98 -10.42 -9.89 22.39
C ASP A 98 -11.94 -9.91 22.11
N ALA A 99 -12.74 -9.88 23.17
CA ALA A 99 -14.20 -9.87 23.08
C ALA A 99 -14.75 -8.54 22.54
N SER A 100 -13.95 -7.47 22.49
CA SER A 100 -14.33 -6.19 21.88
C SER A 100 -14.60 -6.29 20.37
N ALA A 101 -14.12 -7.35 19.72
CA ALA A 101 -14.25 -7.56 18.27
C ALA A 101 -15.70 -7.78 17.79
N PHE A 102 -16.61 -8.26 18.66
CA PHE A 102 -17.99 -8.56 18.30
C PHE A 102 -19.05 -7.98 19.25
N THR A 103 -18.63 -7.27 20.31
CA THR A 103 -19.55 -6.65 21.26
C THR A 103 -19.89 -5.21 20.82
N GLY A 104 -21.09 -4.74 21.12
CA GLY A 104 -21.48 -3.36 20.81
C GLY A 104 -21.91 -3.11 19.36
N LEU A 105 -22.29 -4.15 18.60
CA LEU A 105 -22.85 -4.00 17.26
C LEU A 105 -24.28 -3.42 17.31
N HIS A 106 -24.52 -2.38 16.51
CA HIS A 106 -25.79 -1.69 16.34
C HIS A 106 -26.25 -1.78 14.88
N PHE A 107 -27.57 -1.75 14.68
CA PHE A 107 -28.20 -1.74 13.37
C PHE A 107 -29.08 -0.51 13.25
N ASN A 108 -28.89 0.28 12.20
CA ASN A 108 -29.75 1.40 11.90
C ASN A 108 -31.00 0.89 11.14
N VAL A 109 -32.18 1.01 11.76
CA VAL A 109 -33.44 0.51 11.16
C VAL A 109 -33.91 1.32 9.97
N GLU A 110 -33.43 2.55 9.79
CA GLU A 110 -33.77 3.42 8.68
C GLU A 110 -32.90 3.16 7.45
N THR A 111 -31.58 3.14 7.63
CA THR A 111 -30.59 2.99 6.54
C THR A 111 -30.16 1.55 6.26
N GLU A 112 -30.55 0.60 7.12
CA GLU A 112 -30.18 -0.83 7.04
C GLU A 112 -28.66 -1.09 7.15
N SER A 113 -27.93 -0.22 7.87
CA SER A 113 -26.49 -0.35 8.10
C SER A 113 -26.16 -0.98 9.46
N PHE A 114 -25.04 -1.69 9.53
CA PHE A 114 -24.47 -2.21 10.78
C PHE A 114 -23.24 -1.38 11.16
N GLU A 115 -23.17 -0.90 12.40
CA GLU A 115 -22.01 -0.19 12.93
C GLU A 115 -21.74 -0.57 14.40
N PHE A 116 -20.48 -0.53 14.83
CA PHE A 116 -20.15 -0.65 16.25
C PHE A 116 -20.41 0.67 16.97
N TYR A 117 -20.71 0.59 18.27
CA TYR A 117 -21.15 1.74 19.05
C TYR A 117 -20.19 2.94 18.98
N ALA A 118 -20.69 4.06 18.45
CA ALA A 118 -19.96 5.32 18.38
C ALA A 118 -20.81 6.45 19.02
N PRO A 119 -20.43 6.99 20.19
CA PRO A 119 -21.24 7.97 20.92
C PRO A 119 -21.63 9.20 20.10
N THR A 120 -20.73 9.70 19.25
CA THR A 120 -20.94 10.87 18.39
C THR A 120 -22.01 10.67 17.33
N LYS A 121 -22.24 9.42 16.88
CA LYS A 121 -23.26 9.09 15.87
C LYS A 121 -24.58 8.63 16.48
N MET A 122 -24.53 7.95 17.64
CA MET A 122 -25.65 7.13 18.12
C MET A 122 -26.36 7.70 19.36
N VAL A 123 -25.75 8.63 20.08
CA VAL A 123 -26.37 9.18 21.31
C VAL A 123 -27.60 10.03 20.96
N GLY A 124 -28.77 9.61 21.45
CA GLY A 124 -30.03 10.33 21.28
C GLY A 124 -30.79 9.99 19.99
N ASP A 125 -30.25 9.13 19.13
CA ASP A 125 -30.91 8.67 17.91
C ASP A 125 -31.56 7.27 18.13
N PRO A 126 -32.90 7.16 18.19
CA PRO A 126 -33.59 5.90 18.43
C PRO A 126 -33.52 4.92 17.25
N THR A 127 -33.08 5.35 16.06
CA THR A 127 -32.97 4.48 14.87
C THR A 127 -31.83 3.46 14.99
N TRP A 128 -30.86 3.71 15.87
CA TRP A 128 -29.78 2.77 16.17
C TRP A 128 -30.19 1.76 17.23
N VAL A 129 -30.41 0.52 16.78
CA VAL A 129 -30.83 -0.58 17.64
C VAL A 129 -29.64 -1.47 17.98
N ASN A 130 -29.38 -1.65 19.27
CA ASN A 130 -28.38 -2.62 19.73
C ASN A 130 -28.79 -4.05 19.33
N VAL A 131 -27.95 -4.71 18.53
CA VAL A 131 -28.28 -6.01 17.93
C VAL A 131 -28.38 -7.10 19.00
N THR A 132 -27.49 -7.10 19.99
CA THR A 132 -27.52 -8.06 21.11
C THR A 132 -28.81 -7.93 21.92
N GLU A 133 -29.20 -6.71 22.26
CA GLU A 133 -30.44 -6.47 23.01
C GLU A 133 -31.68 -6.85 22.20
N LEU A 134 -31.67 -6.62 20.87
CA LEU A 134 -32.73 -7.09 19.97
C LEU A 134 -32.89 -8.61 20.02
N PHE A 135 -31.81 -9.39 20.03
CA PHE A 135 -31.88 -10.85 20.15
C PHE A 135 -32.44 -11.30 21.51
N ARG A 136 -32.12 -10.58 22.60
CA ARG A 136 -32.54 -10.92 23.98
C ARG A 136 -33.99 -10.54 24.28
N LYS A 137 -34.40 -9.33 23.89
CA LYS A 137 -35.69 -8.72 24.25
C LYS A 137 -36.75 -8.88 23.16
N GLY A 138 -36.32 -9.08 21.91
CA GLY A 138 -37.19 -9.19 20.75
C GLY A 138 -37.59 -7.82 20.17
N PRO A 139 -38.17 -7.81 18.96
CA PRO A 139 -38.46 -6.59 18.20
C PRO A 139 -39.60 -5.74 18.78
N PHE A 140 -40.51 -6.34 19.56
CA PHE A 140 -41.68 -5.64 20.11
C PHE A 140 -41.34 -4.61 21.19
N GLU A 141 -40.25 -4.80 21.94
CA GLU A 141 -39.80 -3.85 22.95
C GLU A 141 -39.33 -2.52 22.34
N TYR A 142 -39.05 -2.50 21.04
CA TYR A 142 -38.66 -1.29 20.30
C TYR A 142 -39.88 -0.53 19.73
N LEU A 143 -41.12 -1.03 19.91
CA LEU A 143 -42.33 -0.31 19.50
C LEU A 143 -42.50 1.04 20.22
N SER A 144 -42.13 1.08 21.50
CA SER A 144 -42.20 2.29 22.33
C SER A 144 -41.00 3.23 22.12
N ALA A 145 -39.95 2.76 21.44
CA ALA A 145 -38.76 3.55 21.12
C ALA A 145 -38.97 4.53 19.95
N PHE A 146 -40.08 4.36 19.20
CA PHE A 146 -40.45 5.20 18.04
C PHE A 146 -41.81 5.90 18.24
N PRO A 147 -41.98 6.74 19.28
CA PRO A 147 -43.29 7.29 19.65
C PRO A 147 -43.87 8.25 18.59
N ASP A 148 -43.02 8.91 17.81
CA ASP A 148 -43.40 9.97 16.85
C ASP A 148 -43.28 9.53 15.38
N VAL A 149 -43.11 8.23 15.11
CA VAL A 149 -42.93 7.69 13.75
C VAL A 149 -44.27 7.25 13.15
N GLU A 150 -44.52 7.59 11.89
CA GLU A 150 -45.73 7.20 11.18
C GLU A 150 -45.90 5.67 11.13
N ARG A 151 -47.14 5.21 11.23
CA ARG A 151 -47.46 3.77 11.37
C ARG A 151 -46.94 2.90 10.22
N GLU A 152 -46.87 3.45 9.01
CA GLU A 152 -46.34 2.75 7.83
C GLU A 152 -44.81 2.57 7.89
N VAL A 153 -44.10 3.60 8.37
CA VAL A 153 -42.65 3.55 8.60
C VAL A 153 -42.31 2.62 9.76
N LEU A 154 -43.10 2.68 10.85
CA LEU A 154 -42.96 1.77 11.99
C LEU A 154 -43.11 0.30 11.59
N ASN A 155 -44.06 -0.02 10.71
CA ASN A 155 -44.20 -1.38 10.17
C ASN A 155 -42.96 -1.82 9.38
N THR A 156 -42.35 -0.91 8.62
CA THR A 156 -41.10 -1.16 7.88
C THR A 156 -39.93 -1.44 8.83
N TYR A 157 -39.76 -0.62 9.87
CA TYR A 157 -38.73 -0.82 10.89
C TYR A 157 -38.90 -2.17 11.60
N LEU A 158 -40.13 -2.52 11.99
CA LEU A 158 -40.42 -3.83 12.59
C LEU A 158 -40.12 -4.98 11.64
N ALA A 159 -40.42 -4.85 10.35
CA ALA A 159 -40.08 -5.88 9.35
C ALA A 159 -38.56 -6.09 9.25
N ARG A 160 -37.77 -5.01 9.28
CA ARG A 160 -36.30 -5.04 9.27
C ARG A 160 -35.73 -5.67 10.55
N LEU A 161 -36.24 -5.28 11.72
CA LEU A 161 -35.86 -5.87 13.01
C LEU A 161 -36.22 -7.36 13.10
N ASN A 162 -37.39 -7.75 12.60
CA ASN A 162 -37.77 -9.16 12.49
C ASN A 162 -36.80 -9.93 11.59
N ARG A 163 -36.37 -9.35 10.45
CA ARG A 163 -35.37 -9.99 9.58
C ARG A 163 -34.05 -10.27 10.29
N ILE A 164 -33.59 -9.37 11.17
CA ILE A 164 -32.41 -9.62 12.01
C ILE A 164 -32.68 -10.75 13.00
N LYS A 165 -33.84 -10.74 13.68
CA LYS A 165 -34.17 -11.81 14.63
C LYS A 165 -34.27 -13.19 13.97
N GLU A 166 -34.73 -13.25 12.73
CA GLU A 166 -34.81 -14.48 11.92
C GLU A 166 -33.43 -15.08 11.56
N ILE A 167 -32.32 -14.36 11.74
CA ILE A 167 -30.96 -14.93 11.59
C ILE A 167 -30.76 -16.12 12.54
N ASP A 168 -31.37 -16.08 13.73
CA ASP A 168 -31.34 -17.16 14.74
C ASP A 168 -32.01 -18.46 14.23
N ASN A 169 -32.87 -18.34 13.22
CA ASN A 169 -33.62 -19.42 12.61
C ASN A 169 -32.98 -19.94 11.32
N ARG A 170 -31.85 -19.37 10.93
CA ARG A 170 -31.19 -19.69 9.67
C ARG A 170 -30.49 -21.05 9.74
N ASP A 171 -30.64 -21.82 8.67
CA ASP A 171 -30.01 -23.13 8.51
C ASP A 171 -28.63 -23.00 7.88
N PHE A 172 -27.66 -23.71 8.45
CA PHE A 172 -26.31 -23.85 7.94
C PHE A 172 -26.09 -25.25 7.37
N ASN A 173 -25.43 -25.31 6.21
CA ASN A 173 -24.94 -26.57 5.66
C ASN A 173 -23.80 -27.06 6.55
N SER A 174 -24.05 -28.10 7.34
CA SER A 174 -23.06 -28.72 8.22
C SER A 174 -22.72 -30.11 7.70
N GLU A 175 -21.45 -30.32 7.38
CA GLU A 175 -20.90 -31.63 7.08
C GLU A 175 -20.30 -32.23 8.36
N LYS A 176 -20.68 -33.47 8.66
CA LYS A 176 -20.19 -34.19 9.84
C LYS A 176 -19.22 -35.28 9.41
N ILE A 177 -18.00 -35.22 9.95
CA ILE A 177 -17.06 -36.32 9.89
C ILE A 177 -17.48 -37.32 10.98
N THR A 178 -18.05 -38.45 10.55
CA THR A 178 -18.50 -39.53 11.43
C THR A 178 -17.66 -40.78 11.22
N GLY A 179 -17.31 -41.48 12.31
CA GLY A 179 -16.66 -42.78 12.26
C GLY A 179 -15.77 -43.02 13.48
N ALA A 180 -15.98 -44.13 14.18
CA ALA A 180 -15.28 -44.50 15.43
C ALA A 180 -13.77 -44.82 15.27
N GLY A 181 -13.18 -44.54 14.10
CA GLY A 181 -11.78 -44.83 13.79
C GLY A 181 -11.00 -43.68 13.16
N LYS A 182 -11.57 -42.46 13.10
CA LYS A 182 -10.85 -41.28 12.62
C LYS A 182 -9.89 -40.80 13.70
N THR A 183 -8.59 -40.79 13.43
CA THR A 183 -7.59 -40.29 14.37
C THR A 183 -7.54 -38.76 14.35
N VAL A 184 -6.95 -38.15 15.39
CA VAL A 184 -6.74 -36.68 15.43
C VAL A 184 -5.92 -36.23 14.22
N ASP A 185 -4.91 -37.01 13.81
CA ASP A 185 -4.05 -36.71 12.65
C ASP A 185 -4.84 -36.60 11.34
N GLU A 186 -5.72 -37.56 11.06
CA GLU A 186 -6.56 -37.53 9.85
C GLU A 186 -7.47 -36.30 9.84
N VAL A 187 -7.93 -35.85 11.01
CA VAL A 187 -8.80 -34.69 11.16
C VAL A 187 -8.02 -33.39 10.99
N VAL A 188 -6.80 -33.29 11.52
CA VAL A 188 -5.89 -32.16 11.30
C VAL A 188 -5.55 -32.03 9.81
N ASP A 189 -5.33 -33.14 9.11
CA ASP A 189 -5.08 -33.14 7.66
C ASP A 189 -6.30 -32.67 6.85
N ILE A 190 -7.51 -33.08 7.24
CA ILE A 190 -8.75 -32.60 6.62
C ILE A 190 -8.93 -31.11 6.89
N PHE A 191 -8.72 -30.67 8.13
CA PHE A 191 -8.76 -29.27 8.54
C PHE A 191 -7.79 -28.41 7.72
N ASN A 192 -6.56 -28.86 7.52
CA ASN A 192 -5.55 -28.16 6.74
C ASN A 192 -5.94 -28.04 5.25
N LYS A 193 -6.51 -29.09 4.66
CA LYS A 193 -6.96 -29.08 3.26
C LYS A 193 -8.14 -28.12 3.04
N VAL A 194 -9.10 -28.11 3.96
CA VAL A 194 -10.31 -27.27 3.87
C VAL A 194 -10.00 -25.79 4.11
N ASN A 195 -9.07 -25.47 5.02
CA ASN A 195 -8.68 -24.09 5.33
C ASN A 195 -7.76 -23.42 4.30
N SER A 196 -7.41 -24.09 3.21
CA SER A 196 -6.58 -23.51 2.14
C SER A 196 -7.24 -22.33 1.40
N GLY A 197 -8.57 -22.18 1.51
CA GLY A 197 -9.35 -21.10 0.90
C GLY A 197 -9.80 -19.96 1.83
N GLY A 198 -9.58 -20.05 3.15
CA GLY A 198 -9.99 -19.04 4.15
C GLY A 198 -8.85 -18.12 4.61
N THR A 199 -8.99 -17.42 5.74
CA THR A 199 -7.88 -16.67 6.37
C THR A 199 -6.73 -17.63 6.66
N LYS A 200 -5.66 -17.56 5.84
CA LYS A 200 -4.59 -18.56 5.83
C LYS A 200 -3.98 -18.75 7.24
N LEU A 201 -3.73 -20.01 7.59
CA LEU A 201 -2.96 -20.36 8.79
C LEU A 201 -1.47 -20.09 8.51
N SER A 202 -0.76 -19.57 9.49
CA SER A 202 0.69 -19.43 9.38
C SER A 202 1.36 -20.81 9.36
N LYS A 203 2.59 -20.89 8.83
CA LYS A 203 3.37 -22.14 8.86
C LYS A 203 3.61 -22.62 10.31
N GLY A 204 3.74 -21.69 11.26
CA GLY A 204 3.85 -21.99 12.70
C GLY A 204 2.56 -22.54 13.29
N ASP A 205 1.40 -21.99 12.91
CA ASP A 205 0.08 -22.50 13.34
C ASP A 205 -0.16 -23.93 12.86
N LEU A 206 0.23 -24.26 11.62
CA LEU A 206 0.11 -25.61 11.07
C LEU A 206 1.00 -26.61 11.82
N ALA A 207 2.24 -26.23 12.11
CA ALA A 207 3.17 -27.07 12.88
C ALA A 207 2.68 -27.27 14.32
N LEU A 208 2.20 -26.21 14.97
CA LEU A 208 1.65 -26.30 16.32
C LEU A 208 0.35 -27.11 16.36
N ALA A 209 -0.49 -27.03 15.33
CA ALA A 209 -1.71 -27.82 15.24
C ALA A 209 -1.41 -29.34 15.23
N LYS A 210 -0.38 -29.75 14.48
CA LYS A 210 0.12 -31.12 14.48
C LYS A 210 0.68 -31.52 15.85
N LEU A 211 1.49 -30.66 16.47
CA LEU A 211 2.02 -30.91 17.82
C LEU A 211 0.92 -31.06 18.86
N CYS A 212 -0.15 -30.26 18.78
CA CYS A 212 -1.29 -30.35 19.69
C CYS A 212 -2.12 -31.63 19.52
N ALA A 213 -1.98 -32.35 18.39
CA ALA A 213 -2.61 -33.65 18.20
C ALA A 213 -1.98 -34.74 19.09
N GLU A 214 -0.67 -34.66 19.30
CA GLU A 214 0.09 -35.60 20.14
C GLU A 214 0.31 -35.05 21.57
N TRP A 215 0.41 -33.73 21.74
CA TRP A 215 0.58 -33.02 23.01
C TRP A 215 -0.44 -31.87 23.16
N PRO A 216 -1.64 -32.18 23.65
CA PRO A 216 -2.67 -31.22 23.99
C PRO A 216 -2.26 -29.89 24.63
N ASP A 217 -1.43 -29.94 25.67
CA ASP A 217 -1.11 -28.78 26.51
C ASP A 217 -0.03 -27.88 25.90
N ALA A 218 0.53 -28.23 24.72
CA ALA A 218 1.66 -27.53 24.11
C ALA A 218 1.46 -26.01 24.01
N ARG A 219 0.28 -25.56 23.55
CA ARG A 219 -0.02 -24.13 23.39
C ARG A 219 -0.15 -23.41 24.74
N LYS A 220 -0.75 -24.06 25.73
CA LYS A 220 -0.88 -23.50 27.09
C LYS A 220 0.50 -23.31 27.71
N GLU A 221 1.36 -24.32 27.63
CA GLU A 221 2.72 -24.27 28.18
C GLU A 221 3.55 -23.15 27.52
N LEU A 222 3.51 -23.02 26.19
CA LEU A 222 4.15 -21.91 25.47
C LEU A 222 3.73 -20.55 26.03
N ARG A 223 2.42 -20.33 26.26
CA ARG A 223 1.89 -19.07 26.81
C ARG A 223 2.34 -18.82 28.25
N ASP A 224 2.32 -19.85 29.10
CA ASP A 224 2.74 -19.75 30.50
C ASP A 224 4.23 -19.32 30.62
N HIS A 225 5.07 -19.69 29.65
CA HIS A 225 6.45 -19.20 29.55
C HIS A 225 6.53 -17.72 29.11
N LEU A 226 5.75 -17.31 28.10
CA LEU A 226 5.71 -15.92 27.64
C LEU A 226 5.25 -14.96 28.75
N ASP A 227 4.22 -15.35 29.51
CA ASP A 227 3.71 -14.55 30.63
C ASP A 227 4.72 -14.40 31.77
N ARG A 228 5.58 -15.42 32.00
CA ARG A 228 6.69 -15.33 32.95
C ARG A 228 7.70 -14.26 32.53
N TRP A 229 8.11 -14.23 31.26
CA TRP A 229 9.00 -13.20 30.75
C TRP A 229 8.35 -11.82 30.75
N LYS A 230 7.05 -11.72 30.43
CA LYS A 230 6.30 -10.45 30.48
C LYS A 230 6.34 -9.83 31.88
N LYS A 231 6.15 -10.65 32.92
CA LYS A 231 6.29 -10.22 34.33
C LYS A 231 7.72 -9.83 34.69
N ALA A 232 8.71 -10.44 34.04
CA ALA A 232 10.13 -10.15 34.23
C ALA A 232 10.63 -8.92 33.43
N GLY A 233 9.77 -8.26 32.64
CA GLY A 233 10.10 -7.06 31.87
C GLY A 233 10.47 -7.32 30.41
N PHE A 234 10.26 -8.53 29.87
CA PHE A 234 10.53 -8.89 28.47
C PHE A 234 9.25 -9.38 27.78
N ARG A 235 8.95 -8.89 26.58
CA ARG A 235 7.75 -9.28 25.81
C ARG A 235 8.16 -10.09 24.58
N PHE A 236 7.65 -11.30 24.43
CA PHE A 236 7.93 -12.15 23.26
C PHE A 236 6.64 -12.71 22.66
N SER A 237 6.68 -13.13 21.39
CA SER A 237 5.56 -13.76 20.69
C SER A 237 5.64 -15.29 20.74
N LEU A 238 4.51 -15.95 20.50
CA LEU A 238 4.43 -17.42 20.44
C LEU A 238 5.25 -17.99 19.28
N ASP A 239 5.20 -17.33 18.11
CA ASP A 239 6.00 -17.72 16.95
C ASP A 239 7.51 -17.64 17.23
N TRP A 240 7.96 -16.58 17.92
CA TRP A 240 9.36 -16.44 18.34
C TRP A 240 9.80 -17.59 19.27
N LEU A 241 8.97 -17.98 20.22
CA LEU A 241 9.29 -19.09 21.12
C LEU A 241 9.28 -20.44 20.37
N LEU A 242 8.34 -20.62 19.44
CA LEU A 242 8.29 -21.79 18.58
C LEU A 242 9.57 -21.90 17.74
N ARG A 243 10.10 -20.80 17.17
CA ARG A 243 11.38 -20.79 16.43
C ARG A 243 12.55 -21.24 17.30
N ASN A 244 12.62 -20.79 18.54
CA ASN A 244 13.66 -21.24 19.48
C ASN A 244 13.56 -22.75 19.75
N ALA A 245 12.34 -23.25 20.00
CA ALA A 245 12.09 -24.67 20.20
C ALA A 245 12.46 -25.50 18.95
N THR A 246 12.11 -25.03 17.75
CA THR A 246 12.51 -25.65 16.48
C THR A 246 14.03 -25.67 16.32
N ALA A 247 14.71 -24.55 16.57
CA ALA A 247 16.16 -24.48 16.48
C ALA A 247 16.85 -25.51 17.39
N VAL A 248 16.39 -25.62 18.65
CA VAL A 248 16.91 -26.60 19.61
C VAL A 248 16.58 -28.04 19.19
N ALA A 249 15.36 -28.30 18.71
CA ALA A 249 14.91 -29.63 18.31
C ALA A 249 15.59 -30.14 17.03
N THR A 250 15.66 -29.31 15.98
CA THR A 250 15.99 -29.75 14.62
C THR A 250 17.24 -29.11 14.03
N GLY A 251 17.68 -27.95 14.54
CA GLY A 251 18.72 -27.14 13.89
C GLY A 251 18.28 -26.52 12.56
N ARG A 252 16.97 -26.45 12.29
CA ARG A 252 16.41 -25.88 11.06
C ARG A 252 15.61 -24.61 11.36
N ALA A 253 15.62 -23.66 10.42
CA ALA A 253 14.84 -22.43 10.53
C ALA A 253 13.36 -22.60 10.17
N LEU A 254 13.03 -23.53 9.27
CA LEU A 254 11.67 -23.74 8.77
C LEU A 254 10.80 -24.53 9.76
N PHE A 255 9.60 -24.03 10.06
CA PHE A 255 8.61 -24.75 10.88
C PHE A 255 8.17 -26.09 10.30
N SER A 256 8.23 -26.27 8.99
CA SER A 256 7.93 -27.56 8.36
C SER A 256 8.81 -28.69 8.88
N SER A 257 10.01 -28.38 9.39
CA SER A 257 10.90 -29.37 10.03
C SER A 257 10.35 -29.96 11.33
N LEU A 258 9.39 -29.28 11.99
CA LEU A 258 8.71 -29.82 13.16
C LEU A 258 7.81 -31.02 12.82
N SER A 259 7.47 -31.20 11.54
CA SER A 259 6.62 -32.31 11.10
C SER A 259 7.22 -33.69 11.41
N ASP A 260 8.54 -33.77 11.54
CA ASP A 260 9.27 -35.00 11.80
C ASP A 260 9.68 -35.16 13.28
N VAL A 261 9.26 -34.25 14.16
CA VAL A 261 9.59 -34.24 15.59
C VAL A 261 8.39 -34.77 16.40
N SER A 262 8.63 -35.76 17.27
CA SER A 262 7.58 -36.26 18.17
C SER A 262 7.20 -35.21 19.21
N ALA A 263 5.96 -35.24 19.71
CA ALA A 263 5.53 -34.37 20.81
C ALA A 263 6.49 -34.40 22.02
N THR A 264 6.96 -35.58 22.42
CA THR A 264 7.87 -35.75 23.57
C THR A 264 9.24 -35.12 23.32
N ASP A 265 9.77 -35.27 22.10
CA ASP A 265 11.03 -34.62 21.73
C ASP A 265 10.88 -33.09 21.67
N PHE A 266 9.73 -32.61 21.19
CA PHE A 266 9.41 -31.20 21.16
C PHE A 266 9.25 -30.61 22.57
N GLU A 267 8.54 -31.28 23.47
CA GLU A 267 8.40 -30.88 24.88
C GLU A 267 9.78 -30.76 25.55
N SER A 268 10.65 -31.76 25.35
CA SER A 268 12.04 -31.74 25.82
C SER A 268 12.83 -30.56 25.23
N ALA A 269 12.67 -30.31 23.93
CA ALA A 269 13.31 -29.19 23.24
C ALA A 269 12.80 -27.84 23.72
N LEU A 270 11.50 -27.69 23.98
CA LEU A 270 10.90 -26.49 24.54
C LEU A 270 11.46 -26.19 25.93
N GLY A 271 11.48 -27.18 26.82
CA GLY A 271 12.05 -27.03 28.16
C GLY A 271 13.53 -26.60 28.13
N LYS A 272 14.33 -27.22 27.25
CA LYS A 272 15.73 -26.82 27.01
C LYS A 272 15.82 -25.39 26.47
N SER A 273 14.99 -25.04 25.48
CA SER A 273 14.97 -23.71 24.88
C SER A 273 14.69 -22.62 25.91
N VAL A 274 13.70 -22.82 26.78
CA VAL A 274 13.38 -21.88 27.86
C VAL A 274 14.59 -21.67 28.77
N ASN A 275 15.30 -22.75 29.15
CA ASN A 275 16.50 -22.66 29.98
C ASN A 275 17.64 -21.91 29.26
N HIS A 276 17.84 -22.19 27.97
CA HIS A 276 18.85 -21.52 27.15
C HIS A 276 18.54 -20.02 26.99
N ILE A 277 17.27 -19.67 26.77
CA ILE A 277 16.80 -18.28 26.72
C ILE A 277 17.08 -17.59 28.05
N GLY A 278 16.73 -18.21 29.18
CA GLY A 278 17.01 -17.67 30.51
C GLY A 278 18.51 -17.42 30.72
N THR A 279 19.35 -18.40 30.37
CA THR A 279 20.81 -18.30 30.46
C THR A 279 21.36 -17.14 29.63
N PHE A 280 20.85 -16.96 28.41
CA PHE A 280 21.22 -15.85 27.55
C PHE A 280 20.77 -14.50 28.13
N LEU A 281 19.51 -14.39 28.56
CA LEU A 281 18.97 -13.14 29.13
C LEU A 281 19.70 -12.73 30.40
N ASP A 282 20.11 -13.69 31.25
CA ASP A 282 20.90 -13.41 32.44
C ASP A 282 22.31 -12.93 32.07
N ALA A 283 22.94 -13.50 31.04
CA ALA A 283 24.23 -13.03 30.53
C ALA A 283 24.13 -11.64 29.89
N ALA A 284 23.11 -11.38 29.07
CA ALA A 284 22.88 -10.07 28.45
C ALA A 284 22.59 -9.00 29.52
N SER A 285 21.73 -9.30 30.49
CA SER A 285 21.42 -8.38 31.60
C SER A 285 22.67 -8.13 32.45
N GLY A 286 23.37 -9.19 32.87
CA GLY A 286 24.47 -9.09 33.82
C GLY A 286 25.74 -8.50 33.24
N ARG A 287 26.07 -8.80 31.97
CA ARG A 287 27.34 -8.38 31.33
C ARG A 287 27.21 -7.15 30.45
N LEU A 288 26.04 -6.94 29.84
CA LEU A 288 25.77 -5.81 28.94
C LEU A 288 24.80 -4.78 29.55
N GLY A 289 24.17 -5.08 30.69
CA GLY A 289 23.15 -4.21 31.28
C GLY A 289 21.83 -4.20 30.52
N LEU A 290 21.63 -5.05 29.50
CA LEU A 290 20.40 -5.10 28.68
C LEU A 290 19.31 -5.91 29.39
N ASP A 291 18.57 -5.24 30.26
CA ASP A 291 17.79 -5.87 31.34
C ASP A 291 16.25 -5.78 31.20
N HIS A 292 15.76 -5.16 30.13
CA HIS A 292 14.34 -5.04 29.85
C HIS A 292 14.06 -4.89 28.34
N ASP A 293 12.79 -5.01 27.97
CA ASP A 293 12.32 -5.11 26.59
C ASP A 293 12.79 -3.97 25.66
N ARG A 294 12.88 -2.74 26.17
CA ARG A 294 13.18 -1.53 25.38
C ARG A 294 14.65 -1.44 24.95
N VAL A 295 15.55 -2.11 25.66
CA VAL A 295 17.00 -2.09 25.38
C VAL A 295 17.50 -3.45 24.87
N LEU A 296 16.66 -4.48 24.91
CA LEU A 296 16.98 -5.79 24.36
C LEU A 296 16.99 -5.72 22.82
N MET A 297 18.19 -5.65 22.26
CA MET A 297 18.39 -5.54 20.81
C MET A 297 18.36 -6.92 20.11
N GLY A 298 18.15 -6.96 18.79
CA GLY A 298 18.37 -8.17 17.97
C GLY A 298 17.67 -9.47 18.41
N ARG A 299 16.35 -9.44 18.67
CA ARG A 299 15.59 -10.59 19.24
C ARG A 299 15.73 -11.92 18.45
N TYR A 300 15.96 -11.86 17.14
CA TYR A 300 16.15 -13.05 16.30
C TYR A 300 17.57 -13.62 16.31
N ALA A 301 18.50 -12.98 17.02
CA ALA A 301 19.77 -13.62 17.38
C ALA A 301 19.56 -14.74 18.43
N THR A 302 18.49 -14.66 19.24
CA THR A 302 18.26 -15.62 20.33
C THR A 302 18.08 -17.07 19.84
N PRO A 303 17.32 -17.39 18.78
CA PRO A 303 17.29 -18.74 18.20
C PRO A 303 18.66 -19.31 17.81
N VAL A 304 19.58 -18.47 17.33
CA VAL A 304 20.97 -18.88 17.02
C VAL A 304 21.72 -19.19 18.31
N ILE A 305 21.57 -18.33 19.33
CA ILE A 305 22.22 -18.50 20.63
C ILE A 305 21.69 -19.74 21.35
N THR A 306 20.38 -20.00 21.32
CA THR A 306 19.79 -21.20 21.94
C THR A 306 20.26 -22.48 21.24
N ARG A 307 20.43 -22.46 19.91
CA ARG A 307 21.08 -23.55 19.17
C ARG A 307 22.54 -23.73 19.57
N LEU A 308 23.30 -22.65 19.67
CA LEU A 308 24.70 -22.70 20.11
C LEU A 308 24.85 -23.27 21.53
N LEU A 309 24.02 -22.81 22.47
CA LEU A 309 23.99 -23.32 23.84
C LEU A 309 23.59 -24.80 23.86
N GLN A 310 22.64 -25.21 23.03
CA GLN A 310 22.25 -26.61 22.89
C GLN A 310 23.43 -27.50 22.45
N LEU A 311 24.24 -27.06 21.48
CA LEU A 311 25.44 -27.78 21.05
C LEU A 311 26.59 -27.71 22.07
N SER A 312 26.54 -26.75 22.99
CA SER A 312 27.56 -26.53 24.03
C SER A 312 27.24 -27.22 25.37
N GLY A 313 26.24 -28.09 25.41
CA GLY A 313 25.84 -28.79 26.64
C GLY A 313 24.86 -28.01 27.54
N GLY A 314 24.25 -26.95 27.02
CA GLY A 314 23.16 -26.20 27.67
C GLY A 314 23.58 -24.94 28.42
N GLY A 315 24.80 -24.47 28.23
CA GLY A 315 25.32 -23.24 28.82
C GLY A 315 26.58 -22.75 28.12
N PHE A 316 27.09 -21.60 28.56
CA PHE A 316 28.40 -21.12 28.12
C PHE A 316 29.50 -22.01 28.70
N THR A 317 30.47 -22.40 27.89
CA THR A 317 31.56 -23.30 28.32
C THR A 317 32.51 -22.64 29.33
N ASP A 318 32.72 -21.33 29.17
CA ASP A 318 33.50 -20.47 30.06
C ASP A 318 33.13 -18.99 29.81
N SER A 319 33.76 -18.07 30.57
CA SER A 319 33.53 -16.63 30.44
C SER A 319 34.00 -16.05 29.10
N THR A 320 35.05 -16.62 28.48
CA THR A 320 35.52 -16.20 27.16
C THR A 320 34.51 -16.55 26.08
N HIS A 321 33.94 -17.75 26.13
CA HIS A 321 32.89 -18.17 25.21
C HIS A 321 31.65 -17.30 25.37
N ARG A 322 31.21 -17.02 26.60
CA ARG A 322 30.10 -16.09 26.87
C ARG A 322 30.36 -14.72 26.25
N ASP A 323 31.52 -14.12 26.51
CA ASP A 323 31.82 -12.76 26.06
C ASP A 323 31.93 -12.70 24.52
N LYS A 324 32.46 -13.73 23.85
CA LYS A 324 32.41 -13.85 22.38
C LYS A 324 30.99 -13.96 21.82
N VAL A 325 30.10 -14.69 22.50
CA VAL A 325 28.69 -14.80 22.08
C VAL A 325 27.99 -13.44 22.21
N LEU A 326 28.26 -12.72 23.29
CA LEU A 326 27.75 -11.37 23.49
C LEU A 326 28.32 -10.37 22.47
N TYR A 327 29.60 -10.50 22.11
CA TYR A 327 30.21 -9.72 21.02
C TYR A 327 29.48 -9.96 19.68
N TRP A 328 29.26 -11.22 19.31
CA TRP A 328 28.49 -11.55 18.10
C TRP A 328 27.05 -11.03 18.17
N TYR A 329 26.39 -11.22 19.31
CA TYR A 329 25.02 -10.77 19.53
C TYR A 329 24.88 -9.25 19.32
N VAL A 330 25.74 -8.44 19.96
CA VAL A 330 25.70 -6.98 19.81
C VAL A 330 25.96 -6.59 18.36
N HIS A 331 26.99 -7.13 17.70
CA HIS A 331 27.24 -6.81 16.29
C HIS A 331 26.13 -7.29 15.35
N SER A 332 25.51 -8.44 15.61
CA SER A 332 24.38 -8.92 14.80
C SER A 332 23.19 -7.95 14.85
N ALA A 333 22.98 -7.31 16.02
CA ALA A 333 21.94 -6.33 16.23
C ALA A 333 22.28 -4.97 15.61
N LEU A 334 23.49 -4.44 15.85
CA LEU A 334 23.96 -3.17 15.29
C LEU A 334 23.87 -3.16 13.75
N TRP A 335 24.16 -4.30 13.13
CA TRP A 335 24.19 -4.41 11.67
C TRP A 335 22.92 -4.98 11.05
N GLY A 336 21.82 -5.05 11.79
CA GLY A 336 20.51 -5.37 11.22
C GLY A 336 20.40 -6.78 10.63
N ARG A 337 21.17 -7.76 11.13
CA ARG A 337 21.30 -9.07 10.48
C ARG A 337 19.99 -9.82 10.24
N PHE A 338 18.98 -9.56 11.07
CA PHE A 338 17.68 -10.24 11.02
C PHE A 338 16.52 -9.28 10.67
N SER A 339 16.77 -8.14 10.04
CA SER A 339 15.73 -7.18 9.65
C SER A 339 14.93 -7.59 8.41
N GLY A 340 15.49 -8.41 7.50
CA GLY A 340 14.83 -8.89 6.28
C GLY A 340 14.48 -10.38 6.34
N SER A 341 14.98 -11.18 5.39
CA SER A 341 14.72 -12.63 5.25
C SER A 341 15.21 -13.46 6.44
N THR A 342 14.47 -13.38 7.56
CA THR A 342 14.83 -13.96 8.86
C THR A 342 15.11 -15.47 8.76
N GLU A 343 14.30 -16.23 8.02
CA GLU A 343 14.50 -17.69 7.87
C GLU A 343 15.83 -18.04 7.19
N THR A 344 16.22 -17.30 6.15
CA THR A 344 17.47 -17.56 5.41
C THR A 344 18.69 -17.30 6.27
N TYR A 345 18.73 -16.18 6.98
CA TYR A 345 19.85 -15.84 7.85
C TYR A 345 19.96 -16.75 9.06
N LEU A 346 18.82 -17.12 9.67
CA LEU A 346 18.79 -18.11 10.74
C LEU A 346 19.41 -19.44 10.29
N GLN A 347 19.05 -19.96 9.11
CA GLN A 347 19.63 -21.23 8.64
C GLN A 347 21.14 -21.12 8.40
N GLN A 348 21.62 -20.03 7.78
CA GLN A 348 23.04 -19.79 7.56
C GLN A 348 23.84 -19.75 8.88
N ASP A 349 23.26 -19.13 9.91
CA ASP A 349 23.89 -19.00 11.21
C ASP A 349 23.84 -20.32 12.00
N TYR A 350 22.79 -21.13 11.86
CA TYR A 350 22.75 -22.48 12.41
C TYR A 350 23.86 -23.36 11.79
N ASP A 351 24.03 -23.29 10.47
CA ASP A 351 25.09 -24.01 9.77
C ASP A 351 26.50 -23.50 10.16
N ALA A 352 26.63 -22.22 10.51
CA ALA A 352 27.89 -21.66 11.03
C ALA A 352 28.19 -22.17 12.46
N VAL A 353 27.18 -22.15 13.34
CA VAL A 353 27.25 -22.69 14.70
C VAL A 353 27.70 -24.15 14.69
N GLU A 354 27.15 -24.98 13.80
CA GLU A 354 27.53 -26.40 13.69
C GLU A 354 28.95 -26.60 13.17
N ARG A 355 29.44 -25.73 12.28
CA ARG A 355 30.79 -25.83 11.71
C ARG A 355 31.90 -25.42 12.68
N GLY A 356 31.66 -24.43 13.53
CA GLY A 356 32.73 -23.86 14.36
C GLY A 356 32.27 -22.97 15.51
N GLY A 357 31.03 -23.14 15.99
CA GLY A 357 30.48 -22.39 17.11
C GLY A 357 30.50 -20.88 16.90
N VAL A 358 30.76 -20.14 17.96
CA VAL A 358 30.73 -18.67 17.94
C VAL A 358 31.80 -18.05 17.02
N ASP A 359 32.97 -18.68 16.88
CA ASP A 359 34.04 -18.13 16.03
C ASP A 359 33.67 -18.17 14.54
N ALA A 360 32.94 -19.21 14.11
CA ALA A 360 32.39 -19.29 12.76
C ALA A 360 31.27 -18.28 12.51
N LEU A 361 30.45 -17.97 13.53
CA LEU A 361 29.44 -16.91 13.47
C LEU A 361 30.08 -15.54 13.27
N ILE A 362 31.11 -15.20 14.08
CA ILE A 362 31.84 -13.94 13.97
C ILE A 362 32.51 -13.82 12.59
N SER A 363 33.20 -14.87 12.14
CA SER A 363 33.87 -14.89 10.83
C SER A 363 32.88 -14.71 9.67
N THR A 364 31.67 -15.24 9.81
CA THR A 364 30.61 -15.06 8.82
C THR A 364 30.14 -13.61 8.78
N LEU A 365 29.91 -13.01 9.94
CA LEU A 365 29.51 -11.60 10.04
C LEU A 365 30.58 -10.64 9.49
N GLU A 366 31.85 -10.89 9.79
CA GLU A 366 32.99 -10.11 9.26
C GLU A 366 33.07 -10.18 7.73
N ARG A 367 32.91 -11.37 7.16
CA ARG A 367 32.97 -11.58 5.71
C ARG A 367 31.85 -10.85 4.98
N VAL A 368 30.63 -10.85 5.53
CA VAL A 368 29.50 -10.09 4.98
C VAL A 368 29.79 -8.59 5.01
N ARG A 369 30.53 -8.11 6.01
CA ARG A 369 30.86 -6.68 6.22
C ARG A 369 32.23 -6.26 5.64
N GLY A 370 32.82 -7.03 4.73
CA GLY A 370 34.07 -6.64 4.07
C GLY A 370 35.33 -6.71 4.93
N GLY A 371 35.30 -7.46 6.05
CA GLY A 371 36.50 -7.90 6.77
C GLY A 371 36.74 -7.32 8.16
N ARG A 372 35.98 -6.32 8.62
CA ARG A 372 36.06 -5.81 10.01
C ARG A 372 34.71 -5.36 10.55
N LEU A 373 34.46 -5.63 11.83
CA LEU A 373 33.35 -5.09 12.59
C LEU A 373 33.89 -3.94 13.46
N ALA A 374 33.70 -2.71 13.02
CA ALA A 374 34.14 -1.51 13.73
C ALA A 374 32.96 -0.55 13.89
N VAL A 375 32.89 0.13 15.03
CA VAL A 375 31.95 1.21 15.27
C VAL A 375 32.65 2.54 15.00
N SER A 376 32.05 3.38 14.19
CA SER A 376 32.53 4.70 13.76
C SER A 376 31.72 5.82 14.40
N PRO A 377 32.23 7.07 14.41
CA PRO A 377 31.46 8.22 14.90
C PRO A 377 30.13 8.43 14.17
N ASP A 378 30.09 8.16 12.87
CA ASP A 378 28.89 8.34 12.03
C ASP A 378 27.76 7.37 12.43
N ASP A 379 28.08 6.22 13.04
CA ASP A 379 27.07 5.28 13.54
C ASP A 379 26.24 5.86 14.71
N PHE A 380 26.75 6.89 15.40
CA PHE A 380 26.02 7.64 16.43
C PHE A 380 25.30 8.89 15.87
N ALA A 381 25.09 8.96 14.55
CA ALA A 381 24.37 10.04 13.90
C ALA A 381 22.85 9.94 13.99
N GLY A 382 22.31 8.74 14.27
CA GLY A 382 20.87 8.49 14.33
C GLY A 382 20.10 9.43 15.25
N ALA A 383 18.86 9.75 14.87
CA ALA A 383 18.05 10.80 15.49
C ALA A 383 16.84 10.33 16.31
N THR A 384 16.70 9.01 16.54
CA THR A 384 15.57 8.46 17.29
C THR A 384 16.00 7.43 18.33
N ARG A 385 15.07 7.07 19.22
CA ARG A 385 15.29 6.08 20.28
C ARG A 385 15.30 4.63 19.78
N GLY A 386 14.83 4.34 18.57
CA GLY A 386 15.03 3.02 17.96
C GLY A 386 16.05 3.03 16.82
N SER A 387 16.91 4.05 16.76
CA SER A 387 18.25 3.89 16.17
C SER A 387 18.92 2.67 16.80
N ARG A 388 19.54 1.82 15.95
CA ARG A 388 20.23 0.59 16.39
C ARG A 388 21.33 0.84 17.43
N PHE A 389 21.82 2.08 17.53
CA PHE A 389 22.87 2.50 18.45
C PHE A 389 22.34 3.08 19.77
N TYR A 390 21.03 3.34 19.93
CA TYR A 390 20.47 3.78 21.22
C TYR A 390 20.65 2.74 22.35
N PRO A 391 20.34 1.44 22.13
CA PRO A 391 20.64 0.41 23.13
C PRO A 391 22.13 0.30 23.46
N LEU A 392 23.02 0.66 22.53
CA LEU A 392 24.46 0.72 22.77
C LEU A 392 24.82 1.89 23.70
N LEU A 393 24.21 3.08 23.55
CA LEU A 393 24.38 4.18 24.50
C LEU A 393 23.94 3.78 25.93
N TYR A 394 22.80 3.09 26.05
CA TYR A 394 22.35 2.56 27.35
C TYR A 394 23.31 1.50 27.91
N LEU A 395 23.75 0.56 27.08
CA LEU A 395 24.76 -0.44 27.44
C LEU A 395 26.02 0.24 27.99
N LEU A 396 26.59 1.20 27.27
CA LEU A 396 27.79 1.93 27.69
C LEU A 396 27.56 2.63 29.04
N THR A 397 26.42 3.30 29.19
CA THR A 397 26.03 3.94 30.45
C THR A 397 26.07 2.94 31.63
N ARG A 398 25.64 1.71 31.39
CA ARG A 398 25.60 0.65 32.42
C ARG A 398 26.95 0.02 32.70
N VAL A 399 27.82 -0.13 31.70
CA VAL A 399 29.08 -0.90 31.83
C VAL A 399 30.32 -0.05 32.08
N ASP A 400 30.35 1.20 31.60
CA ASP A 400 31.51 2.10 31.67
C ASP A 400 31.47 3.08 32.86
N GLY A 401 30.52 2.90 33.78
CA GLY A 401 30.49 3.65 35.05
C GLY A 401 30.04 5.11 34.91
N ALA A 402 29.12 5.38 33.99
CA ALA A 402 28.51 6.70 33.83
C ALA A 402 27.88 7.19 35.14
N ARG A 403 28.05 8.49 35.44
CA ARG A 403 27.62 9.10 36.71
C ARG A 403 26.51 10.11 36.52
N ASP A 404 25.61 10.18 37.50
CA ASP A 404 24.50 11.14 37.56
C ASP A 404 25.01 12.57 37.85
N PHE A 405 24.52 13.56 37.10
CA PHE A 405 24.97 14.96 37.25
C PHE A 405 24.65 15.59 38.61
N GLY A 406 23.58 15.15 39.26
CA GLY A 406 23.12 15.75 40.52
C GLY A 406 23.82 15.16 41.75
N SER A 407 23.98 13.84 41.75
CA SER A 407 24.53 13.07 42.89
C SER A 407 26.01 12.69 42.73
N GLY A 408 26.53 12.62 41.50
CA GLY A 408 27.87 12.14 41.19
C GLY A 408 28.05 10.63 41.37
N LEU A 409 26.98 9.90 41.70
CA LEU A 409 26.99 8.44 41.86
C LEU A 409 26.90 7.75 40.50
N GLU A 410 27.49 6.56 40.39
CA GLU A 410 27.35 5.72 39.20
C GLU A 410 25.89 5.32 39.00
N LEU A 411 25.46 5.29 37.74
CA LEU A 411 24.10 4.93 37.33
C LEU A 411 23.88 3.40 37.37
N ARG A 412 24.09 2.82 38.56
CA ARG A 412 23.90 1.40 38.89
C ARG A 412 22.73 1.21 39.86
N ALA A 413 22.03 0.07 39.74
CA ALA A 413 20.82 -0.23 40.49
C ALA A 413 21.00 -0.25 42.02
N GLU A 414 22.17 -0.68 42.52
CA GLU A 414 22.41 -0.89 43.95
C GLU A 414 22.40 0.40 44.81
N LEU A 415 22.39 1.60 44.18
CA LEU A 415 22.54 2.90 44.84
C LEU A 415 21.32 3.82 44.71
N LEU A 416 20.21 3.34 44.14
CA LEU A 416 19.12 4.17 43.62
C LEU A 416 17.74 3.76 44.21
N GLY A 417 17.09 4.66 44.97
CA GLY A 417 15.80 4.46 45.67
C GLY A 417 14.50 4.52 44.82
N LYS A 418 13.42 5.14 45.33
CA LYS A 418 12.10 5.23 44.63
C LYS A 418 11.95 6.42 43.66
N LEU A 419 12.83 7.42 43.74
CA LEU A 419 12.86 8.63 42.90
C LEU A 419 13.98 8.57 41.84
N THR A 420 14.40 7.36 41.47
CA THR A 420 15.69 7.12 40.81
C THR A 420 15.57 6.23 39.58
N SER A 421 14.37 6.15 38.98
CA SER A 421 14.27 5.62 37.63
C SER A 421 15.16 6.44 36.71
N LEU A 422 15.93 5.76 35.85
CA LEU A 422 16.69 6.46 34.82
C LEU A 422 15.72 7.21 33.89
N GLN A 423 16.11 8.38 33.45
CA GLN A 423 15.43 9.19 32.44
C GLN A 423 16.44 9.60 31.39
N VAL A 424 15.99 9.61 30.14
CA VAL A 424 16.76 10.21 29.05
C VAL A 424 16.69 11.72 29.21
N HIS A 425 17.82 12.39 29.04
CA HIS A 425 17.93 13.83 29.09
C HIS A 425 18.56 14.35 27.79
N HIS A 426 17.92 15.32 27.16
CA HIS A 426 18.52 16.10 26.07
C HIS A 426 19.52 17.07 26.67
N ILE A 427 20.81 16.85 26.43
CA ILE A 427 21.89 17.69 26.95
C ILE A 427 21.61 19.14 26.54
N PHE A 428 21.39 19.39 25.25
CA PHE A 428 20.82 20.64 24.75
C PHE A 428 19.29 20.53 24.71
N PRO A 429 18.56 21.33 25.50
CA PRO A 429 17.10 21.24 25.58
C PRO A 429 16.42 21.48 24.23
N LYS A 430 15.37 20.70 23.92
CA LYS A 430 14.60 20.82 22.67
C LYS A 430 14.13 22.26 22.40
N ALA A 431 13.61 22.94 23.43
CA ALA A 431 13.11 24.31 23.31
C ALA A 431 14.21 25.32 22.93
N LEU A 432 15.43 25.12 23.43
CA LEU A 432 16.57 25.97 23.10
C LEU A 432 16.97 25.79 21.64
N LEU A 433 17.06 24.54 21.18
CA LEU A 433 17.43 24.23 19.80
C LEU A 433 16.38 24.67 18.78
N ARG A 434 15.07 24.45 19.05
CA ARG A 434 13.98 24.95 18.19
C ARG A 434 14.04 26.46 17.98
N LYS A 435 14.38 27.22 19.03
CA LYS A 435 14.52 28.69 18.95
C LYS A 435 15.66 29.12 18.02
N HIS A 436 16.68 28.29 17.85
CA HIS A 436 17.85 28.55 17.01
C HIS A 436 17.73 27.93 15.61
N GLY A 437 16.58 27.34 15.27
CA GLY A 437 16.28 26.87 13.92
C GLY A 437 16.86 25.50 13.56
N PHE A 438 17.31 24.71 14.53
CA PHE A 438 17.70 23.32 14.31
C PHE A 438 16.47 22.45 13.99
N ASP A 439 16.65 21.48 13.11
CA ASP A 439 15.59 20.57 12.69
C ASP A 439 15.34 19.45 13.73
N ARG A 440 14.30 18.62 13.49
CA ARG A 440 13.89 17.54 14.40
C ARG A 440 14.98 16.48 14.57
N ASN A 441 15.72 16.17 13.51
CA ASN A 441 16.72 15.11 13.51
C ASN A 441 17.96 15.55 14.25
N GLU A 442 18.38 16.80 14.04
CA GLU A 442 19.45 17.44 14.80
C GLU A 442 19.11 17.52 16.29
N ILE A 443 17.88 17.89 16.64
CA ILE A 443 17.43 18.01 18.04
C ILE A 443 17.45 16.66 18.77
N ASN A 444 17.00 15.60 18.09
CA ASN A 444 16.86 14.27 18.66
C ASN A 444 18.06 13.35 18.34
N ALA A 445 19.17 13.92 17.87
CA ALA A 445 20.42 13.19 17.68
C ALA A 445 20.79 12.38 18.92
N LEU A 446 21.17 11.11 18.75
CA LEU A 446 21.57 10.21 19.84
C LEU A 446 22.72 10.80 20.68
N ALA A 447 23.65 11.50 20.01
CA ALA A 447 24.75 12.22 20.65
C ALA A 447 24.30 13.46 21.45
N ASN A 448 23.02 13.84 21.44
CA ASN A 448 22.43 14.81 22.37
C ASN A 448 21.80 14.16 23.61
N PHE A 449 21.77 12.82 23.72
CA PHE A 449 21.13 12.13 24.84
C PHE A 449 22.13 11.68 25.90
N CYS A 450 21.76 11.86 27.17
CA CYS A 450 22.42 11.25 28.30
C CYS A 450 21.39 10.66 29.27
N PHE A 451 21.84 9.89 30.27
CA PHE A 451 20.94 9.30 31.26
C PHE A 451 21.14 9.96 32.61
N LEU A 452 20.04 10.38 33.24
CA LEU A 452 20.03 11.00 34.56
C LEU A 452 18.98 10.31 35.45
N THR A 453 19.13 10.44 36.76
CA THR A 453 18.04 10.09 37.67
C THR A 453 16.88 11.08 37.50
N GLN A 454 15.64 10.64 37.78
CA GLN A 454 14.45 11.49 37.69
C GLN A 454 14.60 12.81 38.48
N ASP A 455 15.13 12.76 39.71
CA ASP A 455 15.37 13.96 40.53
C ASP A 455 16.37 14.93 39.87
N THR A 456 17.46 14.43 39.32
CA THR A 456 18.46 15.24 38.61
C THR A 456 17.89 15.82 37.32
N ASN A 457 17.14 15.03 36.54
CA ASN A 457 16.52 15.50 35.30
C ASN A 457 15.55 16.67 35.56
N ILE A 458 14.75 16.58 36.63
CA ILE A 458 13.85 17.68 37.05
C ILE A 458 14.64 18.93 37.46
N LYS A 459 15.75 18.77 38.19
CA LYS A 459 16.58 19.89 38.67
C LYS A 459 17.35 20.60 37.56
N VAL A 460 17.86 19.85 36.58
CA VAL A 460 18.52 20.42 35.40
C VAL A 460 17.48 21.09 34.50
N GLY A 461 16.33 20.44 34.27
CA GLY A 461 15.22 21.00 33.51
C GLY A 461 15.62 21.41 32.09
N MET A 462 15.18 22.60 31.67
CA MET A 462 15.43 23.15 30.32
C MET A 462 16.56 24.20 30.30
N ARG A 463 17.52 24.10 31.23
CA ARG A 463 18.63 25.05 31.36
C ARG A 463 19.59 24.96 30.18
N ASP A 464 20.22 26.09 29.84
CA ASP A 464 21.25 26.15 28.79
C ASP A 464 22.51 25.36 29.23
N PRO A 465 23.05 24.44 28.40
CA PRO A 465 24.26 23.69 28.71
C PRO A 465 25.46 24.55 29.06
N ALA A 466 25.60 25.73 28.44
CA ALA A 466 26.66 26.68 28.74
C ALA A 466 26.60 27.20 30.19
N GLU A 467 25.43 27.11 30.84
CA GLU A 467 25.22 27.52 32.23
C GLU A 467 25.36 26.34 33.21
N TYR A 468 24.73 25.20 32.94
CA TYR A 468 24.65 24.12 33.93
C TYR A 468 25.82 23.12 33.86
N LEU A 469 26.42 22.87 32.69
CA LEU A 469 27.56 21.92 32.58
C LEU A 469 28.79 22.36 33.40
N PRO A 470 29.19 23.65 33.43
CA PRO A 470 30.27 24.11 34.30
C PRO A 470 29.98 23.88 35.80
N GLU A 471 28.72 24.08 36.23
CA GLU A 471 28.30 23.88 37.62
C GLU A 471 28.38 22.41 38.01
N VAL A 472 27.91 21.53 37.12
CA VAL A 472 27.90 20.07 37.30
C VAL A 472 29.34 19.54 37.41
N GLU A 473 30.23 19.96 36.52
CA GLU A 473 31.64 19.54 36.53
C GLU A 473 32.40 20.08 37.75
N ALA A 474 32.14 21.32 38.16
CA ALA A 474 32.74 21.89 39.37
C ALA A 474 32.29 21.17 40.65
N LYS A 475 31.03 20.75 40.70
CA LYS A 475 30.45 20.05 41.86
C LYS A 475 30.92 18.58 41.94
N HIS A 476 31.05 17.93 40.79
CA HIS A 476 31.42 16.53 40.68
C HIS A 476 32.47 16.34 39.55
N PRO A 477 33.76 16.57 39.82
CA PRO A 477 34.80 16.45 38.79
C PRO A 477 34.84 15.09 38.09
N GLY A 478 34.95 15.10 36.76
CA GLY A 478 34.96 13.92 35.88
C GLY A 478 33.57 13.35 35.58
N VAL A 479 32.48 14.01 36.00
CA VAL A 479 31.11 13.55 35.73
C VAL A 479 30.74 13.73 34.26
N LEU A 480 31.21 14.80 33.60
CA LEU A 480 30.94 15.04 32.17
C LEU A 480 31.65 13.99 31.30
N GLU A 481 32.93 13.72 31.58
CA GLU A 481 33.70 12.68 30.90
C GLU A 481 33.07 11.29 31.07
N SER A 482 32.50 11.00 32.25
CA SER A 482 31.81 9.73 32.51
C SER A 482 30.57 9.50 31.63
N GLN A 483 30.03 10.56 31.00
CA GLN A 483 28.92 10.49 30.05
C GLN A 483 29.32 10.90 28.63
N TRP A 484 30.62 10.84 28.33
CA TRP A 484 31.22 11.18 27.03
C TRP A 484 30.88 12.59 26.56
N ILE A 485 30.73 13.55 27.49
CA ILE A 485 30.50 14.95 27.15
C ILE A 485 31.87 15.62 26.93
N PRO A 486 32.11 16.27 25.77
CA PRO A 486 33.34 17.02 25.52
C PRO A 486 33.59 18.08 26.60
N THR A 487 34.82 18.16 27.10
CA THR A 487 35.21 19.05 28.21
C THR A 487 35.60 20.46 27.77
N ASP A 488 35.64 20.74 26.46
CA ASP A 488 35.85 22.08 25.92
C ASP A 488 34.60 22.95 26.12
N PRO A 489 34.65 24.01 26.96
CA PRO A 489 33.50 24.86 27.23
C PRO A 489 32.97 25.62 26.00
N GLU A 490 33.77 25.81 24.95
CA GLU A 490 33.30 26.44 23.72
C GLU A 490 32.27 25.57 22.98
N LEU A 491 32.30 24.25 23.17
CA LEU A 491 31.34 23.31 22.59
C LEU A 491 30.01 23.28 23.34
N TRP A 492 29.91 23.88 24.53
CA TRP A 492 28.64 23.92 25.29
C TRP A 492 27.69 25.03 24.82
N ARG A 493 28.16 25.92 23.93
CA ARG A 493 27.34 26.98 23.36
C ARG A 493 26.44 26.46 22.25
N VAL A 494 25.20 26.96 22.20
CA VAL A 494 24.20 26.54 21.21
C VAL A 494 24.65 26.79 19.77
N GLU A 495 25.45 27.83 19.52
CA GLU A 495 25.99 28.14 18.18
C GLU A 495 27.02 27.09 17.70
N ARG A 496 27.57 26.28 18.61
CA ARG A 496 28.53 25.20 18.33
C ARG A 496 27.89 23.81 18.49
N TYR A 497 26.56 23.72 18.51
CA TYR A 497 25.83 22.47 18.76
C TYR A 497 26.24 21.32 17.82
N LEU A 498 26.38 21.56 16.51
CA LEU A 498 26.79 20.51 15.56
C LEU A 498 28.21 20.01 15.82
N ASP A 499 29.12 20.91 16.23
CA ASP A 499 30.49 20.53 16.61
C ASP A 499 30.51 19.74 17.92
N PHE A 500 29.63 20.07 18.87
CA PHE A 500 29.43 19.29 20.08
C PHE A 500 28.98 17.86 19.76
N LEU A 501 28.00 17.70 18.87
CA LEU A 501 27.53 16.39 18.43
C LEU A 501 28.69 15.59 17.81
N ALA A 502 29.46 16.19 16.90
CA ALA A 502 30.60 15.54 16.28
C ALA A 502 31.65 15.06 17.29
N ALA A 503 32.07 15.94 18.21
CA ALA A 503 33.04 15.59 19.24
C ALA A 503 32.54 14.49 20.20
N ARG A 504 31.25 14.53 20.56
CA ARG A 504 30.64 13.50 21.42
C ARG A 504 30.54 12.15 20.72
N ARG A 505 30.24 12.12 19.42
CA ARG A 505 30.21 10.89 18.60
C ARG A 505 31.58 10.20 18.58
N GLU A 506 32.68 10.95 18.48
CA GLU A 506 34.03 10.39 18.55
C GLU A 506 34.30 9.69 19.89
N LEU A 507 33.94 10.33 21.00
CA LEU A 507 34.11 9.77 22.35
C LEU A 507 33.27 8.51 22.55
N LEU A 508 32.02 8.51 22.10
CA LEU A 508 31.11 7.36 22.17
C LEU A 508 31.61 6.19 21.31
N ALA A 509 32.05 6.44 20.08
CA ALA A 509 32.59 5.41 19.19
C ALA A 509 33.86 4.78 19.76
N ALA A 510 34.75 5.57 20.35
CA ALA A 510 35.97 5.06 20.97
C ALA A 510 35.68 4.14 22.18
N SER A 511 34.73 4.52 23.05
CA SER A 511 34.28 3.70 24.18
C SER A 511 33.59 2.42 23.71
N ALA A 512 32.67 2.51 22.73
CA ALA A 512 32.02 1.36 22.12
C ALA A 512 33.03 0.36 21.55
N GLN A 513 34.00 0.85 20.77
CA GLN A 513 35.03 0.01 20.18
C GLN A 513 35.90 -0.66 21.25
N SER A 514 36.29 0.08 22.28
CA SER A 514 37.09 -0.47 23.39
C SER A 514 36.35 -1.57 24.14
N PHE A 515 35.07 -1.36 24.46
CA PHE A 515 34.25 -2.35 25.14
C PHE A 515 34.05 -3.62 24.30
N LEU A 516 33.71 -3.46 23.01
CA LEU A 516 33.49 -4.58 22.10
C LEU A 516 34.77 -5.39 21.85
N GLU A 517 35.92 -4.72 21.68
CA GLU A 517 37.21 -5.41 21.60
C GLU A 517 37.53 -6.19 22.88
N GLY A 518 37.16 -5.66 24.04
CA GLY A 518 37.26 -6.35 25.33
C GLY A 518 36.41 -7.61 25.42
N LEU A 519 35.22 -7.64 24.81
CA LEU A 519 34.40 -8.86 24.71
C LEU A 519 35.01 -9.90 23.75
N ARG A 520 35.64 -9.46 22.66
CA ARG A 520 36.25 -10.35 21.67
C ARG A 520 37.53 -11.00 22.18
N ASN A 521 38.38 -10.21 22.83
CA ASN A 521 39.71 -10.60 23.32
C ASN A 521 39.85 -10.27 24.82
N PRO A 522 39.18 -11.00 25.72
CA PRO A 522 39.25 -10.71 27.14
C PRO A 522 40.68 -10.90 27.66
N ALA A 523 41.28 -9.83 28.20
CA ALA A 523 42.66 -9.86 28.70
C ALA A 523 42.81 -10.70 29.98
N VAL A 524 41.74 -10.86 30.76
CA VAL A 524 41.65 -11.67 31.98
C VAL A 524 40.24 -12.26 32.09
N PRO A 525 40.03 -13.52 32.54
CA PRO A 525 38.70 -14.03 32.85
C PRO A 525 38.04 -13.15 33.92
N HIS A 526 36.94 -12.49 33.59
CA HIS A 526 36.23 -11.60 34.52
C HIS A 526 35.37 -12.39 35.51
N ASP A 527 35.52 -12.10 36.81
CA ASP A 527 34.59 -12.56 37.85
C ASP A 527 33.26 -11.81 37.75
N ASN A 528 32.16 -12.56 37.98
CA ASN A 528 30.78 -12.13 37.80
C ASN A 528 30.38 -10.99 38.76
N VAL A 529 30.56 -9.73 38.36
CA VAL A 529 29.75 -8.63 38.89
C VAL A 529 28.48 -8.59 38.04
N LEU A 530 27.39 -9.16 38.54
CA LEU A 530 26.09 -9.13 37.88
C LEU A 530 25.48 -7.73 38.06
N LEU A 531 25.25 -7.02 36.96
CA LEU A 531 24.49 -5.78 36.99
C LEU A 531 23.03 -6.09 37.40
N GLU A 532 22.56 -5.46 38.48
CA GLU A 532 21.15 -5.53 38.90
C GLU A 532 20.22 -4.77 37.91
N ARG A 533 18.95 -5.19 37.82
CA ARG A 533 18.00 -4.63 36.83
C ARG A 533 17.52 -3.22 37.22
N LEU A 534 17.46 -2.31 36.26
CA LEU A 534 16.94 -0.94 36.44
C LEU A 534 15.57 -0.76 35.79
N GLN A 535 14.68 -0.02 36.46
CA GLN A 535 13.48 0.53 35.83
C GLN A 535 13.81 1.88 35.22
N VAL A 536 13.59 2.01 33.91
CA VAL A 536 13.67 3.29 33.22
C VAL A 536 12.24 3.83 33.07
N ALA A 537 12.01 5.06 33.49
CA ALA A 537 10.67 5.66 33.40
C ALA A 537 10.33 6.00 31.95
N ASP A 538 9.03 5.96 31.63
CA ASP A 538 8.52 6.52 30.40
C ASP A 538 8.63 8.05 30.46
N GLU A 539 9.13 8.64 29.38
CA GLU A 539 9.26 10.09 29.27
C GLU A 539 7.88 10.71 28.99
N VAL A 540 7.68 11.95 29.46
CA VAL A 540 6.52 12.75 29.08
C VAL A 540 6.70 13.18 27.62
N ILE A 541 5.85 12.66 26.74
CA ILE A 541 5.88 12.97 25.31
C ILE A 541 5.44 14.44 25.11
N ASP A 542 6.36 15.26 24.61
CA ASP A 542 6.13 16.69 24.29
C ASP A 542 6.24 16.93 22.76
N ASP A 543 5.95 15.88 21.97
CA ASP A 543 5.96 15.88 20.50
C ASP A 543 4.54 15.57 19.96
N PRO A 544 3.87 16.55 19.33
CA PRO A 544 2.56 16.37 18.72
C PRO A 544 2.49 15.21 17.70
N ARG A 545 3.59 14.92 16.98
CA ARG A 545 3.63 13.79 16.03
C ARG A 545 3.59 12.44 16.75
N ALA A 546 4.33 12.31 17.85
CA ALA A 546 4.34 11.08 18.65
C ALA A 546 2.97 10.83 19.33
N GLU A 547 2.26 11.89 19.73
CA GLU A 547 0.89 11.76 20.24
C GLU A 547 -0.09 11.37 19.12
N GLN A 548 0.09 11.90 17.90
CA GLN A 548 -0.71 11.49 16.73
C GLN A 548 -0.51 10.00 16.38
N VAL A 549 0.74 9.52 16.36
CA VAL A 549 1.06 8.10 16.12
C VAL A 549 0.51 7.22 17.24
N ARG A 550 0.59 7.65 18.50
CA ARG A 550 -0.01 6.92 19.63
C ARG A 550 -1.53 6.83 19.50
N ALA A 551 -2.20 7.92 19.12
CA ALA A 551 -3.65 7.93 18.92
C ALA A 551 -4.07 6.97 17.80
N LEU A 552 -3.33 6.97 16.68
CA LEU A 552 -3.50 6.00 15.59
C LEU A 552 -3.35 4.57 16.08
N ILE A 553 -2.29 4.25 16.82
CA ILE A 553 -2.04 2.89 17.32
C ILE A 553 -3.19 2.44 18.22
N ALA A 554 -3.61 3.29 19.15
CA ALA A 554 -4.74 2.99 20.04
C ALA A 554 -6.04 2.75 19.26
N GLU A 555 -6.27 3.50 18.19
CA GLU A 555 -7.42 3.32 17.30
C GLU A 555 -7.35 2.00 16.52
N LEU A 556 -6.19 1.64 15.98
CA LEU A 556 -6.01 0.36 15.29
C LEU A 556 -6.15 -0.82 16.25
N GLU A 557 -5.63 -0.72 17.48
CA GLU A 557 -5.80 -1.73 18.52
C GLU A 557 -7.27 -1.90 18.92
N ASP A 558 -8.04 -0.82 19.10
CA ASP A 558 -9.48 -0.90 19.39
C ASP A 558 -10.28 -1.53 18.23
N ARG A 559 -9.79 -1.37 16.99
CA ARG A 559 -10.36 -2.04 15.81
C ARG A 559 -9.91 -3.51 15.68
N GLY A 560 -9.00 -3.99 16.53
CA GLY A 560 -8.53 -5.38 16.59
C GLY A 560 -7.30 -5.69 15.75
N PHE A 561 -6.53 -4.69 15.32
CA PHE A 561 -5.25 -4.87 14.61
C PHE A 561 -4.08 -5.13 15.58
N ALA A 562 -2.97 -5.65 15.05
CA ALA A 562 -1.77 -5.96 15.82
C ALA A 562 -1.06 -4.67 16.30
N SER A 563 -0.33 -4.75 17.43
CA SER A 563 0.50 -3.64 17.92
C SER A 563 1.81 -3.53 17.12
N PRO A 564 2.25 -2.32 16.72
CA PRO A 564 3.54 -2.13 16.04
C PRO A 564 4.73 -2.11 17.00
N VAL A 565 5.93 -2.20 16.41
CA VAL A 565 7.18 -1.71 16.98
C VAL A 565 7.31 -0.22 16.65
N ILE A 566 7.53 0.64 17.64
CA ILE A 566 7.61 2.10 17.44
C ILE A 566 9.04 2.62 17.40
N ASP A 567 9.22 3.75 16.72
CA ASP A 567 10.48 4.49 16.57
C ASP A 567 11.65 3.63 16.02
N THR A 568 11.38 2.63 15.19
CA THR A 568 12.38 1.60 14.83
C THR A 568 13.08 1.89 13.52
N GLU A 569 14.40 1.73 13.52
CA GLU A 569 15.18 1.75 12.30
C GLU A 569 14.95 0.49 11.46
N ILE A 570 14.75 0.66 10.16
CA ILE A 570 14.61 -0.42 9.19
C ILE A 570 15.87 -0.47 8.34
N PRO A 571 16.75 -1.47 8.53
CA PRO A 571 17.96 -1.56 7.74
C PRO A 571 17.84 -2.48 6.54
N ASP A 572 18.59 -2.15 5.50
CA ASP A 572 18.76 -2.97 4.32
C ASP A 572 19.34 -4.33 4.73
N PRO A 573 18.69 -5.44 4.37
CA PRO A 573 19.08 -6.76 4.84
C PRO A 573 20.39 -7.26 4.23
N VAL A 574 20.94 -6.59 3.20
CA VAL A 574 22.17 -6.99 2.52
C VAL A 574 23.35 -6.13 2.97
N SER A 575 23.20 -4.81 2.95
CA SER A 575 24.26 -3.85 3.29
C SER A 575 24.29 -3.48 4.77
N GLY A 576 23.14 -3.59 5.45
CA GLY A 576 22.94 -3.08 6.81
C GLY A 576 22.86 -1.56 6.89
N ALA A 577 22.76 -0.86 5.76
CA ALA A 577 22.49 0.58 5.70
C ALA A 577 21.08 0.89 6.21
N GLU A 578 20.88 2.04 6.83
CA GLU A 578 19.55 2.52 7.23
C GLU A 578 18.70 2.79 5.97
N LEU A 579 17.49 2.24 5.91
CA LEU A 579 16.51 2.52 4.85
C LEU A 579 15.42 3.47 5.32
N ALA A 580 15.04 3.44 6.59
CA ALA A 580 14.04 4.34 7.19
C ALA A 580 14.11 4.28 8.71
N VAL A 581 13.46 5.23 9.37
CA VAL A 581 13.27 5.26 10.81
C VAL A 581 11.78 5.35 11.12
N ALA A 582 11.12 4.21 11.00
CA ALA A 582 9.68 4.11 11.08
C ALA A 582 9.14 4.55 12.45
N GLU A 583 8.23 5.53 12.47
CA GLU A 583 7.46 5.86 13.67
C GLU A 583 6.64 4.66 14.18
N ALA A 584 6.15 3.81 13.27
CA ALA A 584 5.51 2.55 13.60
C ALA A 584 5.76 1.48 12.53
N PHE A 585 6.07 0.26 12.96
CA PHE A 585 6.40 -0.86 12.09
C PHE A 585 5.70 -2.15 12.52
N TRP A 586 4.96 -2.77 11.60
CA TRP A 586 4.30 -4.06 11.76
C TRP A 586 5.03 -5.12 10.93
N PRO A 587 5.99 -5.86 11.51
CA PRO A 587 6.83 -6.81 10.77
C PRO A 587 6.06 -7.99 10.16
N ASP A 588 4.91 -8.37 10.73
CA ASP A 588 4.09 -9.49 10.28
C ASP A 588 2.77 -9.03 9.62
N GLY A 589 2.68 -7.74 9.25
CA GLY A 589 1.47 -7.09 8.75
C GLY A 589 0.55 -6.55 9.85
N LEU A 590 -0.46 -5.77 9.46
CA LEU A 590 -1.44 -5.17 10.40
C LEU A 590 -2.27 -6.22 11.14
N GLN A 591 -2.37 -7.43 10.61
CA GLN A 591 -2.88 -8.60 11.30
C GLN A 591 -1.79 -9.66 11.32
N HIS A 592 -1.56 -10.30 12.47
CA HIS A 592 -0.47 -11.27 12.60
C HIS A 592 -0.54 -12.39 11.56
N GLY A 593 0.48 -12.45 10.70
CA GLY A 593 0.64 -13.49 9.69
C GLY A 593 -0.26 -13.31 8.46
N VAL A 594 -0.84 -12.13 8.28
CA VAL A 594 -1.70 -11.77 7.14
C VAL A 594 -1.24 -10.44 6.55
N GLY A 595 -0.92 -10.45 5.26
CA GLY A 595 -0.46 -9.27 4.53
C GLY A 595 1.06 -9.10 4.54
N SER A 596 1.52 -8.03 3.91
CA SER A 596 2.93 -7.64 3.89
C SER A 596 3.30 -6.86 5.16
N PRO A 597 4.59 -6.82 5.55
CA PRO A 597 5.05 -5.95 6.63
C PRO A 597 4.67 -4.49 6.35
N VAL A 598 4.16 -3.75 7.36
CA VAL A 598 3.69 -2.37 7.19
C VAL A 598 4.59 -1.39 7.91
N VAL A 599 4.96 -0.30 7.25
CA VAL A 599 5.86 0.75 7.75
C VAL A 599 5.11 2.08 7.72
N LEU A 600 5.10 2.81 8.83
CA LEU A 600 4.69 4.21 8.91
C LEU A 600 5.95 5.08 9.06
N GLU A 601 6.24 5.90 8.06
CA GLU A 601 7.42 6.78 7.97
C GLU A 601 6.95 8.21 7.63
N LEU A 602 6.86 9.08 8.64
CA LEU A 602 6.30 10.42 8.49
C LEU A 602 7.28 11.42 7.88
N ASP A 603 8.55 11.08 7.74
CA ASP A 603 9.60 11.92 7.16
C ASP A 603 10.20 11.21 5.90
N PRO A 604 9.45 11.14 4.78
CA PRO A 604 9.81 10.34 3.60
C PRO A 604 11.07 10.80 2.86
N GLU A 605 11.56 12.01 3.14
CA GLU A 605 12.81 12.54 2.57
C GLU A 605 14.05 11.86 3.18
N ASP A 606 13.92 11.30 4.38
CA ASP A 606 14.98 10.60 5.10
C ASP A 606 14.94 9.07 4.90
N ALA A 607 14.04 8.58 4.04
CA ALA A 607 13.82 7.16 3.79
C ALA A 607 14.07 6.74 2.33
N ASP A 608 14.68 5.57 2.14
CA ASP A 608 14.82 4.87 0.86
C ASP A 608 13.55 4.05 0.57
N LEU A 609 12.47 4.78 0.28
CA LEU A 609 11.15 4.20 -0.05
C LEU A 609 11.21 3.16 -1.18
N PRO A 610 11.93 3.39 -2.30
CA PRO A 610 12.03 2.40 -3.37
C PRO A 610 12.62 1.07 -2.90
N ARG A 611 13.64 1.11 -2.04
CA ARG A 611 14.27 -0.09 -1.52
C ARG A 611 13.38 -0.81 -0.51
N LEU A 612 12.63 -0.09 0.31
CA LEU A 612 11.61 -0.69 1.19
C LEU A 612 10.52 -1.40 0.38
N GLU A 613 10.03 -0.79 -0.70
CA GLU A 613 9.04 -1.41 -1.58
C GLU A 613 9.58 -2.66 -2.30
N GLU A 614 10.83 -2.62 -2.78
CA GLU A 614 11.51 -3.78 -3.39
C GLU A 614 11.61 -4.96 -2.43
N LEU A 615 11.85 -4.69 -1.14
CA LEU A 615 11.92 -5.67 -0.08
C LEU A 615 10.54 -6.18 0.37
N GLY A 616 9.46 -5.65 -0.21
CA GLY A 616 8.08 -6.09 0.03
C GLY A 616 7.40 -5.41 1.23
N TYR A 617 7.94 -4.30 1.74
CA TYR A 617 7.27 -3.48 2.76
C TYR A 617 6.13 -2.66 2.15
N GLN A 618 5.00 -2.57 2.83
CA GLN A 618 3.94 -1.60 2.55
C GLN A 618 4.24 -0.32 3.35
N VAL A 619 4.66 0.74 2.67
CA VAL A 619 5.09 1.98 3.32
C VAL A 619 3.99 3.05 3.23
N PHE A 620 3.70 3.69 4.36
CA PHE A 620 2.75 4.79 4.49
C PHE A 620 3.48 6.02 5.02
N THR A 621 3.30 7.15 4.35
CA THR A 621 4.00 8.40 4.70
C THR A 621 3.15 9.40 5.49
N SER A 622 1.95 8.97 5.89
CA SER A 622 1.07 9.75 6.77
C SER A 622 0.10 8.85 7.52
N VAL A 623 -0.36 9.33 8.68
CA VAL A 623 -1.40 8.66 9.49
C VAL A 623 -2.70 8.50 8.70
N ASP A 624 -3.09 9.52 7.93
CA ASP A 624 -4.32 9.51 7.14
C ASP A 624 -4.27 8.47 6.01
N ALA A 625 -3.10 8.27 5.37
CA ALA A 625 -2.94 7.25 4.33
C ALA A 625 -3.06 5.82 4.89
N LEU A 626 -2.49 5.56 6.07
CA LEU A 626 -2.61 4.27 6.74
C LEU A 626 -4.05 4.00 7.21
N LEU A 627 -4.72 5.01 7.78
CA LEU A 627 -6.13 4.90 8.16
C LEU A 627 -7.03 4.66 6.93
N GLY A 628 -6.82 5.41 5.84
CA GLY A 628 -7.58 5.23 4.60
C GLY A 628 -7.39 3.85 3.98
N PHE A 629 -6.17 3.31 4.03
CA PHE A 629 -5.91 1.93 3.63
C PHE A 629 -6.67 0.92 4.50
N VAL A 630 -6.59 1.06 5.83
CA VAL A 630 -7.33 0.22 6.78
C VAL A 630 -8.84 0.31 6.55
N GLU A 631 -9.36 1.49 6.27
CA GLU A 631 -10.79 1.70 5.97
C GLU A 631 -11.20 1.05 4.65
N SER A 632 -10.35 1.10 3.63
CA SER A 632 -10.60 0.45 2.33
C SER A 632 -10.58 -1.08 2.44
N GLU A 633 -9.60 -1.64 3.15
CA GLU A 633 -9.51 -3.07 3.46
C GLU A 633 -10.66 -3.51 4.35
N GLY A 634 -11.04 -2.68 5.34
CA GLY A 634 -12.19 -2.88 6.20
C GLY A 634 -13.51 -2.87 5.43
N ALA A 635 -13.70 -1.93 4.49
CA ALA A 635 -14.90 -1.86 3.66
C ALA A 635 -14.99 -3.07 2.71
N ALA A 636 -13.88 -3.49 2.12
CA ALA A 636 -13.79 -4.69 1.29
C ALA A 636 -14.08 -5.97 2.09
N ALA A 637 -13.49 -6.11 3.28
CA ALA A 637 -13.72 -7.24 4.19
C ALA A 637 -15.14 -7.25 4.76
N ALA A 638 -15.69 -6.06 5.02
CA ALA A 638 -17.08 -5.89 5.37
C ALA A 638 -17.98 -6.20 4.17
N GLY A 639 -17.54 -6.09 2.92
CA GLY A 639 -18.30 -6.29 1.68
C GLY A 639 -19.20 -5.10 1.30
N GLU A 640 -18.90 -3.90 1.81
CA GLU A 640 -19.65 -2.68 1.54
C GLU A 640 -19.27 -2.16 0.15
N PRO A 641 -20.22 -1.91 -0.77
CA PRO A 641 -19.94 -0.94 -1.83
C PRO A 641 -19.72 0.41 -1.15
N SER A 642 -18.63 1.10 -1.48
CA SER A 642 -18.36 2.44 -0.96
C SER A 642 -19.47 3.40 -1.43
N ALA A 643 -20.46 3.67 -0.58
CA ALA A 643 -21.52 4.64 -0.85
C ALA A 643 -21.45 5.77 0.19
N PRO A 644 -21.39 7.05 -0.23
CA PRO A 644 -21.64 8.17 0.68
C PRO A 644 -23.15 8.29 0.96
N ALA A 645 -23.49 8.74 2.17
CA ALA A 645 -24.87 9.01 2.58
C ALA A 645 -25.52 10.14 1.73
N GLU A 646 -26.78 9.94 1.34
CA GLU A 646 -27.59 10.91 0.57
C GLU A 646 -28.04 12.13 1.40
N PRO A 647 -28.00 13.36 0.86
CA PRO A 647 -28.67 14.52 1.45
C PRO A 647 -30.08 14.74 0.86
N PRO A 648 -30.98 15.45 1.58
CA PRO A 648 -32.38 15.65 1.20
C PRO A 648 -32.56 16.70 0.07
N PRO A 649 -33.75 16.80 -0.57
CA PRO A 649 -33.88 17.41 -1.89
C PRO A 649 -33.81 18.95 -1.90
N GLU A 650 -33.31 19.46 -3.03
CA GLU A 650 -32.83 20.82 -3.30
C GLU A 650 -33.89 21.94 -3.38
N SER A 651 -33.44 23.16 -3.06
CA SER A 651 -34.04 24.42 -3.54
C SER A 651 -32.96 25.28 -4.22
N SER A 652 -33.35 26.09 -5.20
CA SER A 652 -32.44 26.74 -6.18
C SER A 652 -31.43 27.76 -5.62
N LYS A 653 -31.41 28.01 -4.30
CA LYS A 653 -30.35 28.79 -3.65
C LYS A 653 -29.02 28.03 -3.54
N SER A 654 -29.05 26.68 -3.52
CA SER A 654 -27.85 25.86 -3.30
C SER A 654 -26.81 25.95 -4.43
N VAL A 655 -27.21 26.18 -5.68
CA VAL A 655 -26.28 26.15 -6.82
C VAL A 655 -25.35 27.36 -6.83
N VAL A 656 -25.88 28.55 -6.53
CA VAL A 656 -25.08 29.78 -6.47
C VAL A 656 -24.19 29.77 -5.23
N GLU A 657 -24.68 29.26 -4.10
CA GLU A 657 -23.90 29.08 -2.87
C GLU A 657 -22.76 28.05 -3.05
N ALA A 658 -23.03 26.94 -3.74
CA ALA A 658 -22.03 25.92 -4.05
C ALA A 658 -20.96 26.42 -5.04
N GLU A 659 -21.35 27.20 -6.05
CA GLU A 659 -20.41 27.84 -6.96
C GLU A 659 -19.57 28.91 -6.25
N PHE A 660 -20.18 29.73 -5.39
CA PHE A 660 -19.46 30.69 -4.56
C PHE A 660 -18.45 30.01 -3.64
N ALA A 661 -18.85 28.89 -3.01
CA ALA A 661 -17.97 28.06 -2.18
C ALA A 661 -16.76 27.52 -2.96
N ARG A 662 -16.98 27.01 -4.17
CA ARG A 662 -15.91 26.52 -5.05
C ARG A 662 -14.96 27.65 -5.43
N ARG A 663 -15.49 28.83 -5.77
CA ARG A 663 -14.69 29.99 -6.17
C ARG A 663 -13.90 30.62 -5.02
N MET A 664 -14.43 30.60 -3.79
CA MET A 664 -13.69 31.02 -2.58
C MET A 664 -12.47 30.14 -2.31
N LYS A 665 -12.60 28.82 -2.51
CA LYS A 665 -11.46 27.88 -2.41
C LYS A 665 -10.46 28.10 -3.55
N ALA A 666 -10.94 28.31 -4.78
CA ALA A 666 -10.08 28.63 -5.92
C ALA A 666 -9.28 29.92 -5.71
N VAL A 667 -9.84 30.93 -5.04
CA VAL A 667 -9.11 32.15 -4.67
C VAL A 667 -7.89 31.84 -3.79
N TYR A 668 -8.02 30.93 -2.82
CA TYR A 668 -6.89 30.48 -2.00
C TYR A 668 -5.84 29.72 -2.83
N ASP A 669 -6.27 28.74 -3.61
CA ASP A 669 -5.35 27.90 -4.39
C ASP A 669 -4.59 28.73 -5.43
N ARG A 670 -5.27 29.68 -6.06
CA ARG A 670 -4.68 30.65 -7.00
C ARG A 670 -3.82 31.69 -6.29
N GLY A 671 -4.18 32.12 -5.08
CA GLY A 671 -3.32 32.98 -4.25
C GLY A 671 -1.98 32.31 -3.95
N ARG A 672 -2.01 31.02 -3.62
CA ARG A 672 -0.79 30.22 -3.39
C ARG A 672 0.00 29.98 -4.67
N GLY A 673 -0.65 29.54 -5.74
CA GLY A 673 0.01 29.13 -6.99
C GLY A 673 0.44 30.29 -7.88
N GLU A 674 -0.38 31.35 -7.97
CA GLU A 674 -0.17 32.45 -8.92
C GLU A 674 0.38 33.72 -8.26
N ALA A 675 0.19 33.91 -6.95
CA ALA A 675 0.66 35.09 -6.21
C ALA A 675 1.70 34.76 -5.12
N GLY A 676 2.04 33.48 -4.90
CA GLY A 676 2.98 33.04 -3.87
C GLY A 676 2.52 33.37 -2.44
N TYR A 677 1.22 33.59 -2.23
CA TYR A 677 0.66 33.95 -0.93
C TYR A 677 -0.03 32.75 -0.28
N ASN A 678 0.55 32.23 0.80
CA ASN A 678 -0.02 31.11 1.56
C ASN A 678 -0.92 31.64 2.69
N ALA A 679 -2.21 31.82 2.41
CA ALA A 679 -3.17 32.41 3.34
C ALA A 679 -3.71 31.38 4.35
N THR A 680 -2.85 30.84 5.23
CA THR A 680 -3.22 29.81 6.21
C THR A 680 -4.35 30.24 7.15
N TYR A 681 -4.40 31.52 7.53
CA TYR A 681 -5.50 32.09 8.31
C TYR A 681 -6.83 32.12 7.54
N PHE A 682 -6.81 32.44 6.24
CA PHE A 682 -8.00 32.41 5.38
C PHE A 682 -8.52 30.98 5.21
N LEU A 683 -7.63 30.00 5.04
CA LEU A 683 -8.00 28.58 4.97
C LEU A 683 -8.62 28.09 6.28
N SER A 684 -8.08 28.52 7.42
CA SER A 684 -8.66 28.25 8.74
C SER A 684 -10.05 28.86 8.88
N MET A 685 -10.26 30.11 8.45
CA MET A 685 -11.58 30.75 8.45
C MET A 685 -12.59 30.02 7.57
N LEU A 686 -12.18 29.58 6.36
CA LEU A 686 -13.03 28.79 5.47
C LEU A 686 -13.46 27.47 6.10
N SER A 687 -12.55 26.78 6.79
CA SER A 687 -12.85 25.53 7.49
C SER A 687 -13.75 25.76 8.72
N GLN A 688 -13.60 26.88 9.42
CA GLN A 688 -14.31 27.16 10.66
C GLN A 688 -15.70 27.75 10.46
N HIS A 689 -15.87 28.62 9.46
CA HIS A 689 -17.09 29.41 9.28
C HIS A 689 -17.82 29.13 7.96
N GLY A 690 -17.16 28.46 7.01
CA GLY A 690 -17.69 28.24 5.67
C GLY A 690 -17.57 29.48 4.76
N PRO A 691 -17.75 29.31 3.44
CA PRO A 691 -17.35 30.31 2.46
C PRO A 691 -18.15 31.62 2.51
N GLN A 692 -19.47 31.55 2.62
CA GLN A 692 -20.34 32.72 2.62
C GLN A 692 -20.20 33.56 3.90
N GLU A 693 -20.23 32.93 5.06
CA GLU A 693 -20.02 33.59 6.37
C GLU A 693 -18.61 34.21 6.48
N THR A 694 -17.59 33.55 5.91
CA THR A 694 -16.23 34.12 5.81
C THR A 694 -16.23 35.42 5.02
N ALA A 695 -16.96 35.49 3.90
CA ALA A 695 -17.07 36.71 3.10
C ALA A 695 -17.82 37.83 3.84
N HIS A 696 -18.94 37.55 4.51
CA HIS A 696 -19.66 38.52 5.34
C HIS A 696 -18.77 39.13 6.42
N ARG A 697 -17.97 38.30 7.12
CA ARG A 697 -17.06 38.76 8.18
C ARG A 697 -15.96 39.69 7.66
N LEU A 698 -15.38 39.39 6.49
CA LEU A 698 -14.34 40.20 5.88
C LEU A 698 -14.88 41.56 5.39
N LEU A 699 -16.13 41.60 4.90
CA LEU A 699 -16.79 42.82 4.44
C LEU A 699 -17.31 43.69 5.59
N ALA A 700 -17.74 43.08 6.71
CA ALA A 700 -18.24 43.80 7.89
C ALA A 700 -17.14 44.54 8.67
N SER A 701 -15.87 44.15 8.53
CA SER A 701 -14.74 44.87 9.13
C SER A 701 -14.66 46.30 8.58
N PRO A 702 -14.42 47.35 9.38
CA PRO A 702 -14.19 48.70 8.83
C PRO A 702 -12.82 48.84 8.13
N ALA A 703 -11.87 47.94 8.40
CA ALA A 703 -10.55 47.90 7.77
C ALA A 703 -10.44 46.74 6.77
N ILE A 704 -9.63 46.92 5.72
CA ILE A 704 -9.26 45.84 4.80
C ILE A 704 -8.47 44.76 5.55
N SER A 705 -8.62 43.49 5.16
CA SER A 705 -7.89 42.38 5.79
C SER A 705 -6.43 42.37 5.38
N ASP A 706 -5.57 41.78 6.20
CA ASP A 706 -4.15 41.59 5.88
C ASP A 706 -3.99 40.82 4.55
N GLY A 707 -4.85 39.83 4.29
CA GLY A 707 -4.86 39.11 3.01
C GLY A 707 -5.24 39.98 1.80
N PHE A 708 -6.13 40.95 1.97
CA PHE A 708 -6.44 41.93 0.91
C PHE A 708 -5.23 42.83 0.63
N ALA A 709 -4.55 43.31 1.68
CA ALA A 709 -3.35 44.13 1.56
C ALA A 709 -2.20 43.36 0.88
N GLU A 710 -1.98 42.11 1.29
CA GLU A 710 -0.91 41.26 0.76
C GLU A 710 -1.10 40.96 -0.74
N LEU A 711 -2.34 40.73 -1.17
CA LEU A 711 -2.70 40.53 -2.57
C LEU A 711 -2.65 41.82 -3.40
N TRP A 712 -2.95 42.97 -2.78
CA TRP A 712 -2.79 44.28 -3.42
C TRP A 712 -1.33 44.60 -3.70
N GLU A 713 -0.43 44.41 -2.74
CA GLU A 713 1.02 44.61 -2.91
C GLU A 713 1.59 43.73 -4.04
N ARG A 714 0.95 42.59 -4.30
CA ARG A 714 1.30 41.63 -5.36
C ARG A 714 0.59 41.89 -6.70
N GLY A 715 -0.23 42.94 -6.79
CA GLY A 715 -0.97 43.27 -8.01
C GLY A 715 -2.07 42.28 -8.39
N ARG A 716 -2.54 41.47 -7.43
CA ARG A 716 -3.54 40.39 -7.62
C ARG A 716 -4.85 40.66 -6.88
N LEU A 717 -5.35 41.89 -7.00
CA LEU A 717 -6.66 42.26 -6.45
C LEU A 717 -7.82 41.43 -7.03
N ASP A 718 -7.64 40.81 -8.20
CA ASP A 718 -8.58 39.85 -8.79
C ASP A 718 -8.74 38.55 -7.98
N LEU A 719 -7.83 38.28 -7.04
CA LEU A 719 -7.89 37.15 -6.11
C LEU A 719 -8.39 37.55 -4.72
N THR A 720 -9.06 38.69 -4.58
CA THR A 720 -9.65 39.10 -3.30
C THR A 720 -11.09 38.61 -3.16
N VAL A 721 -11.55 38.46 -1.92
CA VAL A 721 -12.96 38.14 -1.64
C VAL A 721 -13.87 39.25 -2.17
N GLU A 722 -13.45 40.50 -2.04
CA GLU A 722 -14.13 41.68 -2.59
C GLU A 722 -14.32 41.58 -4.11
N ALA A 723 -13.31 41.12 -4.86
CA ALA A 723 -13.41 40.93 -6.31
C ALA A 723 -14.42 39.84 -6.69
N LEU A 724 -14.51 38.78 -5.90
CA LEU A 724 -15.48 37.70 -6.10
C LEU A 724 -16.90 38.15 -5.77
N VAL A 725 -17.09 38.90 -4.68
CA VAL A 725 -18.41 39.37 -4.20
C VAL A 725 -19.09 40.34 -5.19
N VAL A 726 -18.30 41.13 -5.94
CA VAL A 726 -18.86 42.11 -6.90
C VAL A 726 -19.25 41.49 -8.24
N GLU A 727 -18.97 40.20 -8.49
CA GLU A 727 -19.39 39.52 -9.72
C GLU A 727 -20.92 39.43 -9.80
N PRO A 728 -21.55 39.71 -10.96
CA PRO A 728 -23.01 39.71 -11.09
C PRO A 728 -23.68 38.42 -10.63
N GLN A 729 -23.04 37.27 -10.86
CA GLN A 729 -23.56 35.95 -10.51
C GLN A 729 -23.57 35.66 -9.00
N PHE A 730 -22.79 36.40 -8.19
CA PHE A 730 -22.73 36.24 -6.73
C PHE A 730 -23.35 37.41 -5.96
N SER A 731 -23.66 38.51 -6.66
CA SER A 731 -24.25 39.70 -6.06
C SER A 731 -25.58 39.45 -5.33
N GLU A 732 -26.34 38.42 -5.69
CA GLU A 732 -27.58 38.05 -5.00
C GLU A 732 -27.36 37.42 -3.61
N LEU A 733 -26.14 37.00 -3.27
CA LEU A 733 -25.78 36.41 -1.97
C LEU A 733 -25.45 37.47 -0.89
N PHE A 734 -25.33 38.75 -1.28
CA PHE A 734 -24.84 39.83 -0.43
C PHE A 734 -25.79 41.04 -0.47
N SER A 735 -25.80 41.83 0.60
CA SER A 735 -26.60 43.07 0.64
C SER A 735 -26.02 44.15 -0.27
N GLU A 736 -26.86 45.10 -0.71
CA GLU A 736 -26.39 46.26 -1.48
C GLU A 736 -25.32 47.06 -0.73
N GLU A 737 -25.38 47.10 0.61
CA GLU A 737 -24.39 47.76 1.45
C GLU A 737 -23.03 47.05 1.39
N GLU A 738 -23.00 45.71 1.50
CA GLU A 738 -21.77 44.91 1.39
C GLU A 738 -21.13 44.98 0.00
N ILE A 739 -21.94 44.94 -1.06
CA ILE A 739 -21.47 45.12 -2.44
C ILE A 739 -20.89 46.52 -2.61
N SER A 740 -21.51 47.54 -2.00
CA SER A 740 -20.99 48.91 -2.05
C SER A 740 -19.65 49.05 -1.30
N VAL A 741 -19.45 48.31 -0.20
CA VAL A 741 -18.19 48.26 0.55
C VAL A 741 -17.11 47.57 -0.28
N ALA A 742 -17.42 46.43 -0.88
CA ALA A 742 -16.49 45.69 -1.75
C ALA A 742 -16.05 46.54 -2.96
N ARG A 743 -17.00 47.17 -3.66
CA ARG A 743 -16.69 48.08 -4.79
C ARG A 743 -15.84 49.26 -4.37
N ARG A 744 -16.19 49.93 -3.26
CA ARG A 744 -15.43 51.08 -2.76
C ARG A 744 -13.99 50.71 -2.40
N ARG A 745 -13.78 49.54 -1.77
CA ARG A 745 -12.43 49.02 -1.48
C ARG A 745 -11.64 48.75 -2.76
N LEU A 746 -12.22 48.04 -3.71
CA LEU A 746 -11.54 47.76 -5.00
C LEU A 746 -11.18 49.04 -5.76
N GLU A 747 -12.11 50.01 -5.83
CA GLU A 747 -11.89 51.30 -6.48
C GLU A 747 -10.83 52.15 -5.77
N GLN A 748 -10.83 52.17 -4.43
CA GLN A 748 -9.84 52.89 -3.62
C GLN A 748 -8.40 52.43 -3.91
N PHE A 749 -8.21 51.15 -4.26
CA PHE A 749 -6.91 50.56 -4.56
C PHE A 749 -6.64 50.32 -6.06
N GLY A 750 -7.44 50.96 -6.93
CA GLY A 750 -7.18 51.04 -8.37
C GLY A 750 -7.68 49.86 -9.22
N TYR A 751 -8.55 49.01 -8.69
CA TYR A 751 -9.15 47.88 -9.42
C TYR A 751 -10.53 48.25 -9.99
N ILE A 752 -10.65 48.25 -11.33
CA ILE A 752 -11.91 48.49 -12.04
C ILE A 752 -12.36 47.16 -12.66
N PRO A 753 -13.47 46.55 -12.22
CA PRO A 753 -14.00 45.34 -12.84
C PRO A 753 -14.43 45.66 -14.29
N SER A 754 -13.67 45.20 -15.29
CA SER A 754 -13.98 45.49 -16.70
C SER A 754 -14.74 44.33 -17.37
N ALA A 755 -15.83 44.68 -18.07
CA ALA A 755 -16.74 43.78 -18.79
C ALA A 755 -16.08 43.15 -20.04
N ARG A 756 -15.16 42.21 -19.86
CA ARG A 756 -14.43 41.55 -20.95
C ARG A 756 -14.62 40.02 -20.96
N THR A 757 -15.87 39.59 -21.14
CA THR A 757 -16.20 38.19 -21.45
C THR A 757 -17.38 38.10 -22.43
N GLN A 758 -17.26 38.73 -23.61
CA GLN A 758 -18.18 38.51 -24.75
C GLN A 758 -17.43 38.69 -26.08
N ARG A 759 -17.02 37.57 -26.69
CA ARG A 759 -16.67 37.32 -28.12
C ARG A 759 -16.05 35.91 -28.14
N SER A 760 -16.50 34.90 -28.90
CA SER A 760 -17.42 34.83 -30.02
C SER A 760 -17.91 33.38 -30.20
N HIS A 761 -19.18 33.12 -29.91
CA HIS A 761 -19.94 32.00 -30.48
C HIS A 761 -20.57 32.47 -31.79
N ALA A 762 -19.77 32.51 -32.86
CA ALA A 762 -20.25 32.67 -34.23
C ALA A 762 -19.07 32.57 -35.22
N ASP A 763 -18.50 31.37 -35.41
CA ASP A 763 -17.98 30.97 -36.71
C ASP A 763 -17.71 29.45 -36.73
N ARG A 764 -18.71 28.67 -37.14
CA ARG A 764 -18.51 27.29 -37.59
C ARG A 764 -18.76 27.29 -39.09
N SER A 765 -17.70 27.43 -39.87
CA SER A 765 -17.67 26.86 -41.23
C SER A 765 -16.24 26.54 -41.67
N ALA A 766 -16.02 25.28 -42.03
CA ALA A 766 -14.86 24.69 -42.71
C ALA A 766 -13.48 24.87 -42.04
N ALA A 767 -13.19 24.05 -41.03
CA ALA A 767 -11.81 23.79 -40.62
C ALA A 767 -11.07 23.09 -41.78
N ALA A 768 -9.86 23.57 -42.11
CA ALA A 768 -8.97 22.89 -43.04
C ALA A 768 -8.67 21.47 -42.51
N LYS A 769 -8.60 20.48 -43.41
CA LYS A 769 -8.23 19.11 -43.02
C LYS A 769 -6.85 19.13 -42.35
N PRO A 770 -6.64 18.41 -41.23
CA PRO A 770 -5.35 18.36 -40.56
C PRO A 770 -4.30 17.76 -41.50
N ASP A 771 -3.07 18.29 -41.42
CA ASP A 771 -1.96 17.75 -42.18
C ASP A 771 -1.60 16.33 -41.71
N ARG A 772 -0.81 15.61 -42.51
CA ARG A 772 -0.44 14.22 -42.23
C ARG A 772 0.24 14.04 -40.88
N ARG A 773 1.14 14.96 -40.48
CA ARG A 773 1.84 14.86 -39.20
C ARG A 773 0.89 15.07 -38.03
N ALA A 774 0.00 16.05 -38.13
CA ALA A 774 -1.04 16.31 -37.15
C ALA A 774 -1.96 15.08 -36.97
N ARG A 775 -2.28 14.35 -38.05
CA ARG A 775 -3.05 13.10 -38.00
C ARG A 775 -2.30 11.96 -37.29
N PHE A 776 -1.00 11.77 -37.58
CA PHE A 776 -0.21 10.71 -36.94
C PHE A 776 -0.04 10.97 -35.44
N ARG A 777 0.31 12.21 -35.07
CA ARG A 777 0.38 12.63 -33.67
C ARG A 777 -0.97 12.50 -32.99
N GLY A 778 -2.04 12.96 -33.65
CA GLY A 778 -3.40 12.84 -33.16
C GLY A 778 -3.79 11.37 -32.92
N CYS A 779 -3.44 10.47 -33.83
CA CYS A 779 -3.70 9.04 -33.69
C CYS A 779 -3.03 8.47 -32.42
N LEU A 780 -1.70 8.55 -32.28
CA LEU A 780 -1.01 7.92 -31.15
C LEU A 780 -1.33 8.59 -29.81
N LEU A 781 -1.31 9.93 -29.75
CA LEU A 781 -1.68 10.65 -28.53
C LEU A 781 -3.15 10.49 -28.18
N GLY A 782 -4.02 10.45 -29.19
CA GLY A 782 -5.45 10.27 -28.97
C GLY A 782 -5.77 8.92 -28.36
N GLY A 783 -5.09 7.85 -28.81
CA GLY A 783 -5.21 6.53 -28.17
C GLY A 783 -4.70 6.52 -26.74
N ALA A 784 -3.53 7.13 -26.49
CA ALA A 784 -2.98 7.22 -25.14
C ALA A 784 -3.86 8.04 -24.17
N VAL A 785 -4.53 9.08 -24.67
CA VAL A 785 -5.53 9.82 -23.89
C VAL A 785 -6.74 8.94 -23.56
N GLY A 786 -7.20 8.13 -24.53
CA GLY A 786 -8.32 7.21 -24.33
C GLY A 786 -8.00 6.11 -23.31
N ASP A 787 -6.84 5.48 -23.44
CA ASP A 787 -6.25 4.54 -22.47
C ASP A 787 -6.23 5.18 -21.08
N ALA A 788 -5.52 6.31 -20.92
CA ALA A 788 -5.34 6.93 -19.61
C ALA A 788 -6.63 7.47 -18.97
N LEU A 789 -7.64 7.83 -19.77
CA LEU A 789 -8.99 8.18 -19.28
C LEU A 789 -9.81 6.95 -18.90
N GLY A 790 -9.63 5.83 -19.60
CA GLY A 790 -10.33 4.58 -19.33
C GLY A 790 -9.75 3.80 -18.16
N ALA A 791 -8.45 3.91 -17.90
CA ALA A 791 -7.75 3.15 -16.86
C ALA A 791 -8.38 3.24 -15.44
N PRO A 792 -8.82 4.41 -14.95
CA PRO A 792 -9.42 4.52 -13.60
C PRO A 792 -10.85 3.94 -13.50
N VAL A 793 -11.49 3.71 -14.65
CA VAL A 793 -12.87 3.20 -14.78
C VAL A 793 -12.94 1.79 -15.36
N GLU A 794 -11.80 1.23 -15.77
CA GLU A 794 -11.65 -0.17 -16.14
C GLU A 794 -12.20 -1.06 -15.00
N PHE A 795 -12.94 -2.11 -15.37
CA PHE A 795 -13.63 -3.04 -14.46
C PHE A 795 -14.84 -2.48 -13.69
N LEU A 796 -15.15 -1.19 -13.76
CA LEU A 796 -16.37 -0.64 -13.19
C LEU A 796 -17.57 -0.92 -14.10
N ASP A 797 -18.74 -1.14 -13.52
CA ASP A 797 -19.99 -1.02 -14.27
C ASP A 797 -20.37 0.46 -14.46
N ARG A 798 -21.24 0.73 -15.45
CA ARG A 798 -21.63 2.10 -15.79
C ARG A 798 -22.20 2.85 -14.59
N ASP A 799 -23.00 2.20 -13.76
CA ASP A 799 -23.63 2.84 -12.61
C ASP A 799 -22.57 3.24 -11.56
N SER A 800 -21.54 2.42 -11.38
CA SER A 800 -20.38 2.73 -10.54
C SER A 800 -19.55 3.89 -11.10
N ILE A 801 -19.37 3.96 -12.43
CA ILE A 801 -18.71 5.10 -13.08
C ILE A 801 -19.50 6.39 -12.83
N LEU A 802 -20.82 6.38 -13.04
CA LEU A 802 -21.67 7.54 -12.80
C LEU A 802 -21.73 7.92 -11.32
N THR A 803 -21.72 6.94 -10.42
CA THR A 803 -21.69 7.18 -8.97
C THR A 803 -20.38 7.84 -8.55
N ARG A 804 -19.25 7.37 -9.10
CA ARG A 804 -17.91 7.84 -8.73
C ARG A 804 -17.56 9.20 -9.35
N PHE A 805 -17.98 9.45 -10.59
CA PHE A 805 -17.56 10.62 -11.36
C PHE A 805 -18.70 11.62 -11.66
N GLY A 806 -19.93 11.29 -11.25
CA GLY A 806 -21.13 12.12 -11.46
C GLY A 806 -21.93 11.71 -12.71
N PRO A 807 -23.03 12.42 -13.00
CA PRO A 807 -23.99 12.04 -14.04
C PRO A 807 -23.41 12.05 -15.47
N ASP A 808 -22.30 12.77 -15.68
CA ASP A 808 -21.58 12.80 -16.96
C ASP A 808 -20.49 11.70 -17.06
N GLY A 809 -20.31 10.92 -16.00
CA GLY A 809 -19.24 9.93 -15.88
C GLY A 809 -17.86 10.57 -15.77
N ILE A 810 -16.79 9.81 -16.05
CA ILE A 810 -15.43 10.34 -16.06
C ILE A 810 -15.30 11.36 -17.20
N THR A 811 -14.85 12.57 -16.88
CA THR A 811 -14.70 13.68 -17.84
C THR A 811 -13.29 14.25 -17.91
N ASN A 812 -12.43 13.84 -16.99
CA ASN A 812 -11.01 14.16 -16.91
C ASN A 812 -10.27 13.01 -16.20
N TYR A 813 -8.94 12.98 -16.27
CA TYR A 813 -8.16 11.92 -15.64
C TYR A 813 -8.47 11.81 -14.14
N ALA A 814 -8.41 10.58 -13.65
CA ALA A 814 -8.39 10.26 -12.24
C ALA A 814 -7.12 9.44 -11.94
N PRO A 815 -6.64 9.41 -10.69
CA PRO A 815 -5.46 8.63 -10.35
C PRO A 815 -5.65 7.14 -10.68
N ALA A 816 -4.71 6.58 -11.45
CA ALA A 816 -4.57 5.16 -11.73
C ALA A 816 -3.08 4.79 -11.66
N TYR A 817 -2.76 3.60 -11.15
CA TYR A 817 -1.37 3.13 -10.98
C TYR A 817 -0.42 4.16 -10.31
N GLY A 818 -0.93 4.89 -9.30
CA GLY A 818 -0.15 5.85 -8.51
C GLY A 818 0.10 7.21 -9.16
N ARG A 819 -0.48 7.52 -10.34
CA ARG A 819 -0.33 8.84 -10.99
C ARG A 819 -1.57 9.29 -11.76
N LEU A 820 -1.63 10.56 -12.13
CA LEU A 820 -2.63 11.11 -13.04
C LEU A 820 -2.16 10.91 -14.49
N GLY A 821 -3.08 10.61 -15.41
CA GLY A 821 -2.78 10.43 -16.84
C GLY A 821 -1.88 9.22 -17.13
N ALA A 822 -1.95 8.18 -16.30
CA ALA A 822 -1.18 6.96 -16.43
C ALA A 822 -1.60 6.17 -17.68
N ILE A 823 -0.64 5.75 -18.49
CA ILE A 823 -0.90 4.81 -19.60
C ILE A 823 -0.85 3.35 -19.12
N THR A 824 -1.61 2.44 -19.76
CA THR A 824 -1.62 0.99 -19.49
C THR A 824 -0.85 0.19 -20.56
N ASP A 825 -0.96 -1.14 -20.55
CA ASP A 825 -0.36 -2.00 -21.56
C ASP A 825 -0.83 -1.68 -22.99
N ASP A 826 -2.01 -1.08 -23.15
CA ASP A 826 -2.54 -0.58 -24.43
C ASP A 826 -1.56 0.35 -25.13
N THR A 827 -1.24 1.48 -24.51
CA THR A 827 -0.28 2.42 -25.08
C THR A 827 1.12 1.84 -25.08
N GLN A 828 1.55 1.16 -24.01
CA GLN A 828 2.89 0.59 -23.95
C GLN A 828 3.14 -0.34 -25.15
N MET A 829 2.24 -1.30 -25.38
CA MET A 829 2.36 -2.22 -26.50
C MET A 829 2.19 -1.51 -27.85
N THR A 830 1.32 -0.50 -27.95
CA THR A 830 1.19 0.35 -29.17
C THR A 830 2.52 0.99 -29.55
N LEU A 831 3.27 1.52 -28.57
CA LEU A 831 4.59 2.11 -28.81
C LEU A 831 5.59 1.06 -29.30
N PHE A 832 5.59 -0.13 -28.72
CA PHE A 832 6.45 -1.23 -29.20
C PHE A 832 6.02 -1.78 -30.57
N THR A 833 4.73 -1.69 -30.95
CA THR A 833 4.26 -1.97 -32.31
C THR A 833 4.83 -0.96 -33.31
N ALA A 834 4.73 0.34 -32.99
CA ALA A 834 5.28 1.42 -33.82
C ALA A 834 6.80 1.31 -33.98
N GLU A 835 7.52 1.10 -32.88
CA GLU A 835 8.97 0.91 -32.91
C GLU A 835 9.37 -0.34 -33.69
N GLY A 836 8.67 -1.47 -33.50
CA GLY A 836 8.92 -2.72 -34.23
C GLY A 836 8.80 -2.56 -35.74
N LEU A 837 7.78 -1.82 -36.19
CA LEU A 837 7.58 -1.51 -37.60
C LEU A 837 8.67 -0.58 -38.16
N ILE A 838 9.06 0.47 -37.45
CA ILE A 838 10.18 1.34 -37.86
C ILE A 838 11.48 0.54 -37.94
N ARG A 839 11.77 -0.30 -36.94
CA ARG A 839 12.95 -1.17 -36.96
C ARG A 839 12.92 -2.18 -38.12
N SER A 840 11.73 -2.66 -38.49
CA SER A 840 11.59 -3.56 -39.64
C SER A 840 11.98 -2.89 -40.95
N TRP A 841 11.64 -1.59 -41.10
CA TRP A 841 12.08 -0.77 -42.22
C TRP A 841 13.58 -0.53 -42.19
N VAL A 842 14.14 -0.10 -41.05
CA VAL A 842 15.59 0.10 -40.90
C VAL A 842 16.36 -1.18 -41.23
N ARG A 843 15.91 -2.34 -40.74
CA ARG A 843 16.49 -3.63 -41.10
C ARG A 843 16.40 -3.89 -42.60
N SER A 844 15.26 -3.66 -43.22
CA SER A 844 15.07 -3.85 -44.66
C SER A 844 16.04 -2.99 -45.48
N SER A 845 16.13 -1.71 -45.16
CA SER A 845 17.01 -0.76 -45.87
C SER A 845 18.49 -1.11 -45.72
N MET A 846 18.88 -1.69 -44.59
CA MET A 846 20.29 -1.96 -44.27
C MET A 846 20.76 -3.38 -44.64
N LYS A 847 19.88 -4.38 -44.55
CA LYS A 847 20.22 -5.81 -44.69
C LYS A 847 19.40 -6.53 -45.78
N GLY A 848 18.44 -5.85 -46.42
CA GLY A 848 17.61 -6.38 -47.51
C GLY A 848 16.49 -7.33 -47.07
N VAL A 849 16.79 -8.38 -46.28
CA VAL A 849 15.80 -9.40 -45.87
C VAL A 849 15.22 -9.09 -44.48
N THR A 850 13.90 -8.85 -44.43
CA THR A 850 13.16 -8.54 -43.20
C THR A 850 11.78 -9.23 -43.18
N THR A 851 11.20 -9.36 -41.99
CA THR A 851 9.78 -9.64 -41.79
C THR A 851 9.24 -8.67 -40.74
N GLU A 852 8.14 -7.98 -41.02
CA GLU A 852 7.58 -7.01 -40.07
C GLU A 852 7.15 -7.70 -38.77
N GLU A 853 6.55 -8.88 -38.87
CA GLU A 853 6.11 -9.69 -37.74
C GLU A 853 7.28 -10.20 -36.89
N GLY A 854 8.41 -10.56 -37.49
CA GLY A 854 9.57 -11.06 -36.77
C GLY A 854 10.24 -9.95 -35.95
N VAL A 855 10.44 -8.79 -36.56
CA VAL A 855 11.06 -7.62 -35.89
C VAL A 855 10.10 -7.02 -34.85
N THR A 856 8.80 -7.01 -35.13
CA THR A 856 7.81 -6.56 -34.14
C THR A 856 7.64 -7.55 -32.98
N ALA A 857 7.72 -8.86 -33.25
CA ALA A 857 7.78 -9.87 -32.18
C ALA A 857 8.98 -9.64 -31.25
N HIS A 858 10.15 -9.30 -31.81
CA HIS A 858 11.32 -8.93 -31.02
C HIS A 858 11.08 -7.65 -30.18
N ALA A 859 10.35 -6.66 -30.71
CA ALA A 859 9.93 -5.49 -29.94
C ALA A 859 8.98 -5.86 -28.78
N TYR A 860 8.03 -6.78 -28.99
CA TYR A 860 7.16 -7.27 -27.92
C TYR A 860 7.90 -8.09 -26.85
N LEU A 861 8.95 -8.83 -27.21
CA LEU A 861 9.80 -9.48 -26.21
C LEU A 861 10.61 -8.47 -25.39
N ARG A 862 11.00 -7.34 -25.98
CA ARG A 862 11.57 -6.21 -25.22
C ARG A 862 10.55 -5.58 -24.28
N TRP A 863 9.31 -5.38 -24.73
CA TRP A 863 8.22 -4.96 -23.83
C TRP A 863 8.03 -5.96 -22.68
N LEU A 864 8.02 -7.27 -22.95
CA LEU A 864 7.88 -8.30 -21.92
C LEU A 864 8.95 -8.16 -20.81
N LEU A 865 10.18 -7.83 -21.19
CA LEU A 865 11.27 -7.56 -20.24
C LEU A 865 10.99 -6.33 -19.37
N THR A 866 10.39 -5.26 -19.93
CA THR A 866 10.02 -4.08 -19.13
C THR A 866 8.89 -4.39 -18.15
N GLN A 867 8.12 -5.46 -18.37
CA GLN A 867 7.12 -5.97 -17.43
C GLN A 867 7.70 -6.91 -16.34
N GLY A 868 9.01 -7.09 -16.31
CA GLY A 868 9.69 -7.99 -15.37
C GLY A 868 9.61 -9.48 -15.73
N GLU A 869 9.19 -9.82 -16.96
CA GLU A 869 9.04 -11.20 -17.42
C GLU A 869 10.08 -11.56 -18.50
N ARG A 870 10.38 -12.85 -18.67
CA ARG A 870 11.34 -13.36 -19.67
C ARG A 870 10.72 -14.52 -20.45
N PRO A 871 11.06 -14.71 -21.74
CA PRO A 871 10.62 -15.87 -22.49
C PRO A 871 11.23 -17.15 -21.92
N ASN A 872 10.44 -18.23 -21.98
CA ASN A 872 10.83 -19.55 -21.51
C ASN A 872 11.85 -20.23 -22.45
N ASN A 873 11.82 -19.88 -23.73
CA ASN A 873 12.68 -20.44 -24.76
C ASN A 873 13.98 -19.64 -24.89
N ARG A 874 15.05 -20.30 -25.38
CA ARG A 874 16.34 -19.66 -25.74
C ARG A 874 16.21 -18.82 -27.02
N ILE A 875 15.32 -17.84 -27.03
CA ILE A 875 15.35 -16.76 -27.99
C ILE A 875 16.41 -15.80 -27.46
N ASP A 876 17.51 -15.59 -28.20
CA ASP A 876 18.57 -14.68 -27.79
C ASP A 876 18.00 -13.26 -27.69
N LEU A 877 17.78 -12.81 -26.46
CA LEU A 877 17.24 -11.49 -26.14
C LEU A 877 18.38 -10.52 -25.81
N LEU A 878 19.17 -10.16 -26.82
CA LEU A 878 19.96 -8.91 -26.89
C LEU A 878 21.44 -8.98 -26.46
N ASP A 879 22.28 -8.38 -27.30
CA ASP A 879 23.48 -7.62 -26.89
C ASP A 879 23.05 -6.22 -26.39
N GLU A 880 23.83 -5.57 -25.51
CA GLU A 880 23.47 -4.26 -24.92
C GLU A 880 23.20 -3.16 -25.96
N ASP A 881 23.86 -3.24 -27.12
CA ASP A 881 23.75 -2.27 -28.22
C ASP A 881 22.44 -2.38 -29.03
N GLU A 882 21.61 -3.43 -28.82
CA GLU A 882 20.40 -3.70 -29.63
C GLU A 882 19.07 -3.32 -28.93
N LYS A 883 19.13 -2.84 -27.69
CA LYS A 883 17.95 -2.45 -26.88
C LYS A 883 17.17 -1.30 -27.49
N GLY A 884 17.86 -0.35 -28.13
CA GLY A 884 17.35 0.91 -28.70
C GLY A 884 16.60 1.82 -27.73
N TRP A 885 16.14 2.97 -28.21
CA TRP A 885 15.80 4.10 -27.33
C TRP A 885 14.52 3.92 -26.51
N LEU A 886 13.47 3.32 -27.09
CA LEU A 886 12.18 3.15 -26.41
C LEU A 886 12.31 2.26 -25.17
N PHE A 887 13.14 1.21 -25.24
CA PHE A 887 13.42 0.34 -24.11
C PHE A 887 14.08 1.09 -22.93
N GLY A 888 14.75 2.22 -23.17
CA GLY A 888 15.39 3.02 -22.13
C GLY A 888 14.44 3.94 -21.35
N GLN A 889 13.17 4.05 -21.73
CA GLN A 889 12.19 4.90 -21.04
C GLN A 889 11.74 4.22 -19.75
N ALA A 890 12.16 4.71 -18.58
CA ALA A 890 11.94 4.08 -17.29
C ALA A 890 10.45 3.90 -16.96
N GLU A 891 9.60 4.81 -17.43
CA GLU A 891 8.15 4.79 -17.25
C GLU A 891 7.49 3.57 -17.92
N LEU A 892 8.12 2.99 -18.95
CA LEU A 892 7.66 1.75 -19.60
C LEU A 892 8.04 0.49 -18.80
N HIS A 893 8.87 0.60 -17.75
CA HIS A 893 9.27 -0.51 -16.85
C HIS A 893 8.35 -0.60 -15.63
N ASN A 894 7.05 -0.42 -15.86
CA ASN A 894 6.03 -0.48 -14.83
C ASN A 894 4.86 -1.32 -15.36
N ARG A 895 4.51 -2.36 -14.59
CA ARG A 895 3.51 -3.34 -14.96
C ARG A 895 2.09 -2.83 -14.66
N ARG A 896 1.34 -2.50 -15.71
CA ARG A 896 0.00 -1.88 -15.59
C ARG A 896 -1.00 -2.60 -16.49
N ALA A 897 -1.85 -3.39 -15.86
CA ALA A 897 -2.90 -4.21 -16.49
C ALA A 897 -2.53 -5.19 -17.62
N PRO A 898 -1.26 -5.66 -17.82
CA PRO A 898 -0.96 -6.50 -18.97
C PRO A 898 -1.84 -7.75 -19.05
N GLY A 899 -2.58 -7.87 -20.15
CA GLY A 899 -3.45 -9.01 -20.38
C GLY A 899 -2.70 -10.35 -20.32
N ASN A 900 -3.23 -11.32 -19.55
CA ASN A 900 -2.60 -12.64 -19.37
C ASN A 900 -2.29 -13.34 -20.71
N THR A 901 -3.15 -13.17 -21.73
CA THR A 901 -2.95 -13.74 -23.07
C THR A 901 -1.64 -13.24 -23.69
N CYS A 902 -1.41 -11.91 -23.66
CA CYS A 902 -0.20 -11.29 -24.20
C CYS A 902 1.05 -11.81 -23.51
N LEU A 903 1.04 -11.84 -22.18
CA LEU A 903 2.17 -12.32 -21.38
C LEU A 903 2.49 -13.80 -21.64
N SER A 904 1.47 -14.67 -21.62
CA SER A 904 1.68 -16.10 -21.90
C SER A 904 2.16 -16.35 -23.32
N ALA A 905 1.58 -15.68 -24.32
CA ALA A 905 1.93 -15.92 -25.71
C ALA A 905 3.36 -15.47 -26.03
N LEU A 906 3.81 -14.36 -25.46
CA LEU A 906 5.18 -13.88 -25.62
C LEU A 906 6.18 -14.74 -24.85
N ARG A 907 5.83 -15.20 -23.63
CA ARG A 907 6.69 -16.10 -22.86
C ARG A 907 6.94 -17.43 -23.57
N ASP A 908 5.88 -17.99 -24.14
CA ASP A 908 5.89 -19.29 -24.79
C ASP A 908 6.12 -19.20 -26.31
N MET A 909 6.51 -18.03 -26.82
CA MET A 909 6.75 -17.79 -28.23
C MET A 909 7.78 -18.81 -28.76
N PRO A 910 7.43 -19.64 -29.77
CA PRO A 910 8.34 -20.67 -30.27
C PRO A 910 9.52 -20.08 -31.05
N ALA A 911 9.23 -19.09 -31.89
CA ALA A 911 10.20 -18.37 -32.71
C ALA A 911 9.64 -16.98 -33.08
N LEU A 912 10.53 -16.06 -33.45
CA LEU A 912 10.13 -14.71 -33.84
C LEU A 912 9.24 -14.75 -35.08
N GLY A 913 8.10 -14.06 -34.98
CA GLY A 913 7.11 -13.99 -36.06
C GLY A 913 6.12 -15.16 -36.10
N GLU A 914 6.29 -16.21 -35.27
CA GLU A 914 5.32 -17.30 -35.22
C GLU A 914 4.00 -16.86 -34.54
N PRO A 915 2.84 -17.22 -35.11
CA PRO A 915 1.55 -17.00 -34.48
C PRO A 915 1.42 -17.74 -33.12
N ALA A 916 0.68 -17.14 -32.20
CA ALA A 916 0.42 -17.70 -30.89
C ALA A 916 -0.44 -18.97 -30.96
N ARG A 917 -0.07 -19.98 -30.17
CA ARG A 917 -0.77 -21.26 -30.09
C ARG A 917 -1.82 -21.24 -28.99
N ASN A 918 -2.82 -20.38 -29.12
CA ASN A 918 -3.97 -20.28 -28.22
C ASN A 918 -5.26 -20.01 -29.01
N THR A 919 -6.40 -20.00 -28.32
CA THR A 919 -7.72 -19.70 -28.91
C THR A 919 -8.32 -18.43 -28.31
N SER A 920 -7.48 -17.47 -27.90
CA SER A 920 -7.94 -16.26 -27.22
C SER A 920 -8.57 -15.26 -28.18
N LYS A 921 -9.75 -14.75 -27.80
CA LYS A 921 -10.48 -13.66 -28.48
C LYS A 921 -10.23 -12.28 -27.87
N GLY A 922 -9.37 -12.17 -26.86
CA GLY A 922 -9.16 -10.93 -26.12
C GLY A 922 -8.80 -9.72 -26.99
N CYS A 923 -9.11 -8.53 -26.49
CA CYS A 923 -8.84 -7.24 -27.14
C CYS A 923 -7.34 -6.90 -27.28
N GLY A 924 -6.46 -7.59 -26.53
CA GLY A 924 -5.01 -7.37 -26.48
C GLY A 924 -4.29 -7.29 -27.83
N GLY A 925 -4.85 -7.91 -28.87
CA GLY A 925 -4.37 -7.76 -30.25
C GLY A 925 -4.79 -6.43 -30.87
N VAL A 926 -6.09 -6.11 -30.84
CA VAL A 926 -6.68 -4.97 -31.54
C VAL A 926 -6.32 -3.63 -30.90
N MET A 927 -6.18 -3.54 -29.57
CA MET A 927 -5.94 -2.26 -28.88
C MET A 927 -4.65 -1.55 -29.31
N ARG A 928 -3.69 -2.30 -29.88
CA ARG A 928 -2.31 -1.82 -30.13
C ARG A 928 -1.88 -1.71 -31.59
N VAL A 929 -2.75 -2.00 -32.55
CA VAL A 929 -2.36 -2.14 -33.97
C VAL A 929 -2.65 -0.92 -34.86
N ALA A 930 -3.06 0.22 -34.29
CA ALA A 930 -3.13 1.49 -35.03
C ALA A 930 -1.83 1.83 -35.80
N PRO A 931 -0.61 1.62 -35.24
CA PRO A 931 0.64 1.86 -35.95
C PRO A 931 0.81 1.06 -37.25
N ALA A 932 0.18 -0.12 -37.38
CA ALA A 932 0.22 -0.89 -38.63
C ALA A 932 -0.43 -0.13 -39.78
N GLY A 933 -1.57 0.52 -39.52
CA GLY A 933 -2.26 1.37 -40.48
C GLY A 933 -1.45 2.62 -40.83
N LEU A 934 -0.85 3.28 -39.81
CA LEU A 934 0.02 4.45 -40.00
C LEU A 934 1.25 4.09 -40.84
N TYR A 935 1.92 2.98 -40.52
CA TYR A 935 3.09 2.47 -41.22
C TYR A 935 2.78 2.13 -42.68
N ALA A 936 1.69 1.40 -42.94
CA ALA A 936 1.27 1.08 -44.31
C ALA A 936 0.92 2.36 -45.10
N ALA A 937 0.29 3.34 -44.45
CA ALA A 937 0.00 4.64 -45.05
C ALA A 937 1.26 5.48 -45.28
N ALA A 938 2.31 5.29 -44.49
CA ALA A 938 3.61 5.93 -44.64
C ALA A 938 4.45 5.31 -45.78
N ALA A 939 4.63 4.00 -45.74
CA ALA A 939 5.53 3.24 -46.62
C ALA A 939 4.99 3.04 -48.04
N SER A 940 3.68 2.89 -48.22
CA SER A 940 3.12 2.63 -49.55
C SER A 940 2.99 3.90 -50.39
N ARG A 941 3.19 3.80 -51.72
CA ARG A 941 2.83 4.86 -52.67
C ARG A 941 1.38 4.76 -53.18
N GLY A 942 0.70 3.64 -52.92
CA GLY A 942 -0.67 3.37 -53.36
C GLY A 942 -1.67 3.26 -52.22
N ASN A 943 -2.96 3.20 -52.58
CA ASN A 943 -4.06 2.96 -51.64
C ASN A 943 -4.30 1.45 -51.49
N ASP A 944 -3.34 0.76 -50.87
CA ASP A 944 -3.44 -0.69 -50.61
C ASP A 944 -3.95 -0.94 -49.19
N LEU A 945 -5.27 -0.82 -49.01
CA LEU A 945 -5.94 -1.06 -47.74
C LEU A 945 -5.84 -2.52 -47.31
N GLN A 946 -5.79 -3.46 -48.27
CA GLN A 946 -5.64 -4.88 -47.98
C GLN A 946 -4.27 -5.17 -47.35
N ALA A 947 -3.19 -4.54 -47.81
CA ALA A 947 -1.88 -4.67 -47.17
C ALA A 947 -1.88 -4.17 -45.71
N ALA A 948 -2.58 -3.06 -45.42
CA ALA A 948 -2.74 -2.57 -44.05
C ALA A 948 -3.52 -3.55 -43.18
N PHE A 949 -4.60 -4.14 -43.71
CA PHE A 949 -5.37 -5.20 -43.06
C PHE A 949 -4.49 -6.42 -42.74
N ASP A 950 -3.77 -6.93 -43.74
CA ASP A 950 -2.94 -8.12 -43.61
C ASP A 950 -1.78 -7.93 -42.62
N LEU A 951 -1.19 -6.73 -42.57
CA LEU A 951 -0.20 -6.38 -41.57
C LEU A 951 -0.80 -6.36 -40.16
N GLY A 952 -1.93 -5.66 -39.95
CA GLY A 952 -2.60 -5.62 -38.64
C GLY A 952 -2.98 -7.01 -38.12
N ALA A 953 -3.52 -7.86 -39.00
CA ALA A 953 -3.86 -9.24 -38.69
C ALA A 953 -2.63 -10.07 -38.28
N ARG A 954 -1.53 -10.02 -39.05
CA ARG A 954 -0.28 -10.73 -38.71
C ARG A 954 0.28 -10.30 -37.36
N LEU A 955 0.25 -9.01 -37.02
CA LEU A 955 0.77 -8.51 -35.75
C LEU A 955 -0.10 -8.94 -34.56
N CYS A 956 -1.43 -9.00 -34.72
CA CYS A 956 -2.32 -9.55 -33.68
C CYS A 956 -2.08 -11.03 -33.44
N ALA A 957 -1.84 -11.79 -34.51
CA ALA A 957 -1.60 -13.23 -34.48
C ALA A 957 -0.39 -13.62 -33.62
N LEU A 958 0.57 -12.71 -33.38
CA LEU A 958 1.71 -12.93 -32.49
C LEU A 958 1.31 -13.22 -31.03
N THR A 959 0.10 -12.86 -30.63
CA THR A 959 -0.39 -13.08 -29.24
C THR A 959 -1.77 -13.73 -29.17
N HIS A 960 -2.61 -13.54 -30.19
CA HIS A 960 -3.98 -14.04 -30.21
C HIS A 960 -4.15 -14.99 -31.38
N GLY A 961 -4.39 -16.28 -31.10
CA GLY A 961 -4.52 -17.31 -32.13
C GLY A 961 -5.95 -17.51 -32.66
N HIS A 962 -6.95 -16.87 -32.08
CA HIS A 962 -8.34 -16.96 -32.57
C HIS A 962 -8.61 -16.00 -33.74
N PRO A 963 -9.34 -16.41 -34.80
CA PRO A 963 -9.68 -15.54 -35.93
C PRO A 963 -10.26 -14.18 -35.55
N THR A 964 -11.21 -14.12 -34.60
CA THR A 964 -11.78 -12.87 -34.08
C THR A 964 -10.73 -11.88 -33.55
N GLY A 965 -9.80 -12.35 -32.72
CA GLY A 965 -8.70 -11.54 -32.18
C GLY A 965 -7.72 -11.04 -33.25
N ILE A 966 -7.60 -11.78 -34.36
CA ILE A 966 -6.73 -11.47 -35.48
C ILE A 966 -7.41 -10.49 -36.46
N LEU A 967 -8.62 -10.82 -36.90
CA LEU A 967 -9.33 -10.12 -37.96
C LEU A 967 -9.84 -8.75 -37.52
N ALA A 968 -10.24 -8.59 -36.26
CA ALA A 968 -10.59 -7.28 -35.70
C ALA A 968 -9.41 -6.30 -35.79
N GLY A 969 -8.20 -6.73 -35.42
CA GLY A 969 -6.99 -5.93 -35.57
C GLY A 969 -6.66 -5.57 -37.03
N GLY A 970 -6.91 -6.48 -37.97
CA GLY A 970 -6.80 -6.19 -39.40
C GLY A 970 -7.76 -5.08 -39.84
N VAL A 971 -9.03 -5.12 -39.41
CA VAL A 971 -10.00 -4.05 -39.70
C VAL A 971 -9.54 -2.73 -39.11
N PHE A 972 -9.06 -2.71 -37.86
CA PHE A 972 -8.63 -1.48 -37.22
C PHE A 972 -7.44 -0.82 -37.92
N ALA A 973 -6.45 -1.61 -38.33
CA ALA A 973 -5.31 -1.13 -39.13
C ALA A 973 -5.78 -0.56 -40.48
N ALA A 974 -6.73 -1.23 -41.16
CA ALA A 974 -7.31 -0.77 -42.41
C ALA A 974 -8.08 0.55 -42.27
N LEU A 975 -8.86 0.72 -41.19
CA LEU A 975 -9.55 1.98 -40.89
C LEU A 975 -8.57 3.13 -40.65
N THR A 976 -7.54 2.87 -39.84
CA THR A 976 -6.49 3.86 -39.57
C THR A 976 -5.78 4.29 -40.85
N PHE A 977 -5.44 3.33 -41.72
CA PHE A 977 -4.89 3.59 -43.05
C PHE A 977 -5.82 4.46 -43.90
N ALA A 978 -7.10 4.08 -44.00
CA ALA A 978 -8.09 4.77 -44.82
C ALA A 978 -8.25 6.24 -44.39
N ILE A 979 -8.36 6.49 -43.08
CA ILE A 979 -8.51 7.82 -42.50
C ILE A 979 -7.31 8.72 -42.84
N VAL A 980 -6.09 8.19 -42.71
CA VAL A 980 -4.86 8.92 -43.02
C VAL A 980 -4.71 9.17 -44.53
N ARG A 981 -5.30 8.31 -45.36
CA ARG A 981 -5.37 8.46 -46.83
C ARG A 981 -6.58 9.27 -47.30
N ASP A 982 -7.21 10.03 -46.41
CA ASP A 982 -8.33 10.92 -46.68
C ASP A 982 -9.63 10.25 -47.15
N PHE A 983 -9.76 8.93 -46.99
CA PHE A 983 -11.06 8.27 -47.12
C PHE A 983 -11.96 8.72 -45.96
N SER A 984 -13.26 8.89 -46.23
CA SER A 984 -14.20 9.05 -45.14
C SER A 984 -14.31 7.74 -44.34
N LEU A 985 -14.63 7.84 -43.05
CA LEU A 985 -14.80 6.66 -42.20
C LEU A 985 -15.82 5.64 -42.78
N PRO A 986 -16.97 6.06 -43.34
CA PRO A 986 -17.89 5.12 -44.00
C PRO A 986 -17.31 4.42 -45.24
N GLU A 987 -16.52 5.12 -46.06
CA GLU A 987 -15.85 4.53 -47.23
C GLU A 987 -14.80 3.51 -46.81
N GLY A 988 -13.91 3.90 -45.88
CA GLY A 988 -12.89 3.00 -45.32
C GLY A 988 -13.50 1.78 -44.64
N LEU A 989 -14.61 1.95 -43.91
CA LEU A 989 -15.32 0.84 -43.28
C LEU A 989 -15.95 -0.11 -44.30
N ALA A 990 -16.53 0.41 -45.38
CA ALA A 990 -17.10 -0.42 -46.44
C ALA A 990 -16.03 -1.29 -47.11
N GLU A 991 -14.87 -0.69 -47.40
CA GLU A 991 -13.74 -1.40 -48.01
C GLU A 991 -13.11 -2.42 -47.04
N ALA A 992 -12.90 -2.04 -45.78
CA ALA A 992 -12.40 -2.96 -44.75
C ALA A 992 -13.35 -4.15 -44.52
N LYS A 993 -14.66 -3.95 -44.54
CA LYS A 993 -15.65 -5.05 -44.49
C LYS A 993 -15.57 -5.96 -45.71
N SER A 994 -15.29 -5.42 -46.90
CA SER A 994 -15.10 -6.23 -48.11
C SER A 994 -13.86 -7.11 -48.00
N VAL A 995 -12.75 -6.58 -47.47
CA VAL A 995 -11.52 -7.35 -47.24
C VAL A 995 -11.76 -8.41 -46.16
N LEU A 996 -12.43 -8.04 -45.05
CA LEU A 996 -12.80 -8.96 -43.98
C LEU A 996 -13.65 -10.13 -44.49
N ALA A 997 -14.68 -9.85 -45.30
CA ALA A 997 -15.59 -10.87 -45.84
C ALA A 997 -14.93 -11.90 -46.77
N SER A 998 -13.71 -11.61 -47.27
CA SER A 998 -12.92 -12.57 -48.03
C SER A 998 -12.08 -13.53 -47.17
N ARG A 999 -12.07 -13.35 -45.84
CA ARG A 999 -11.30 -14.17 -44.90
C ARG A 999 -12.19 -15.28 -44.32
N PRO A 1000 -11.63 -16.45 -43.99
CA PRO A 1000 -12.36 -17.47 -43.23
C PRO A 1000 -12.69 -16.97 -41.82
N ASP A 1001 -13.80 -17.47 -41.25
CA ASP A 1001 -14.24 -17.20 -39.87
C ASP A 1001 -14.41 -15.70 -39.53
N HIS A 1002 -14.87 -14.92 -40.52
CA HIS A 1002 -15.00 -13.47 -40.43
C HIS A 1002 -16.35 -13.00 -39.85
N GLU A 1003 -17.32 -13.90 -39.75
CA GLU A 1003 -18.74 -13.59 -39.53
C GLU A 1003 -18.95 -12.83 -38.21
N GLU A 1004 -18.30 -13.26 -37.12
CA GLU A 1004 -18.43 -12.63 -35.79
C GLU A 1004 -17.99 -11.15 -35.82
N VAL A 1005 -16.82 -10.87 -36.40
CA VAL A 1005 -16.31 -9.49 -36.55
C VAL A 1005 -17.21 -8.68 -37.50
N LEU A 1006 -17.66 -9.27 -38.60
CA LEU A 1006 -18.49 -8.59 -39.58
C LEU A 1006 -19.86 -8.22 -39.00
N ASP A 1007 -20.45 -9.10 -38.19
CA ASP A 1007 -21.72 -8.90 -37.51
C ASP A 1007 -21.60 -7.78 -36.47
N ALA A 1008 -20.56 -7.77 -35.63
CA ALA A 1008 -20.30 -6.72 -34.66
C ALA A 1008 -20.16 -5.34 -35.32
N LEU A 1009 -19.37 -5.23 -36.40
CA LEU A 1009 -19.21 -3.99 -37.17
C LEU A 1009 -20.49 -3.56 -37.89
N THR A 1010 -21.34 -4.51 -38.24
CA THR A 1010 -22.64 -4.23 -38.90
C THR A 1010 -23.66 -3.74 -37.88
N LEU A 1011 -23.66 -4.31 -36.67
CA LEU A 1011 -24.44 -3.84 -35.55
C LEU A 1011 -24.03 -2.42 -35.14
N ALA A 1012 -22.74 -2.14 -34.99
CA ALA A 1012 -22.23 -0.80 -34.67
C ALA A 1012 -22.70 0.26 -35.68
N GLY A 1013 -22.55 -0.02 -36.98
CA GLY A 1013 -23.02 0.87 -38.04
C GLY A 1013 -24.54 1.04 -38.06
N LYS A 1014 -25.31 0.02 -37.69
CA LYS A 1014 -26.78 0.09 -37.58
C LYS A 1014 -27.19 0.96 -36.39
N LEU A 1015 -26.58 0.75 -35.23
CA LEU A 1015 -26.87 1.51 -34.01
C LEU A 1015 -26.48 2.98 -34.16
N ALA A 1016 -25.36 3.28 -34.84
CA ALA A 1016 -24.94 4.66 -35.12
C ALA A 1016 -25.94 5.45 -35.98
N ARG A 1017 -26.79 4.77 -36.74
CA ARG A 1017 -27.88 5.38 -37.53
C ARG A 1017 -29.24 5.30 -36.83
N SER A 1018 -29.32 4.71 -35.65
CA SER A 1018 -30.55 4.56 -34.88
C SER A 1018 -30.80 5.76 -33.97
N THR A 1019 -31.98 5.80 -33.35
CA THR A 1019 -32.32 6.78 -32.30
C THR A 1019 -32.05 6.24 -30.90
N THR A 1020 -31.41 5.08 -30.77
CA THR A 1020 -31.08 4.47 -29.48
C THR A 1020 -30.07 5.36 -28.72
N PRO A 1021 -30.30 5.65 -27.43
CA PRO A 1021 -29.35 6.41 -26.62
C PRO A 1021 -27.95 5.77 -26.63
N PRO A 1022 -26.85 6.56 -26.63
CA PRO A 1022 -25.50 6.00 -26.76
C PRO A 1022 -25.14 4.92 -25.74
N HIS A 1023 -25.54 5.08 -24.49
CA HIS A 1023 -25.28 4.09 -23.45
C HIS A 1023 -25.98 2.75 -23.68
N GLU A 1024 -27.23 2.78 -24.17
CA GLU A 1024 -27.98 1.57 -24.53
C GLU A 1024 -27.44 0.92 -25.81
N ALA A 1025 -26.97 1.73 -26.76
CA ALA A 1025 -26.35 1.24 -27.98
C ALA A 1025 -25.02 0.55 -27.69
N ILE A 1026 -24.16 1.15 -26.86
CA ILE A 1026 -22.88 0.56 -26.45
C ILE A 1026 -23.12 -0.75 -25.68
N ALA A 1027 -24.08 -0.79 -24.76
CA ALA A 1027 -24.43 -2.01 -24.02
C ALA A 1027 -24.88 -3.17 -24.93
N GLN A 1028 -25.43 -2.89 -26.12
CA GLN A 1028 -25.78 -3.92 -27.11
C GLN A 1028 -24.58 -4.42 -27.92
N LEU A 1029 -23.49 -3.66 -27.96
CA LEU A 1029 -22.26 -4.02 -28.67
C LEU A 1029 -21.33 -4.88 -27.83
N GLY A 1030 -21.51 -4.89 -26.51
CA GLY A 1030 -20.74 -5.71 -25.58
C GLY A 1030 -20.14 -4.91 -24.44
N ALA A 1031 -19.15 -5.52 -23.78
CA ALA A 1031 -18.40 -4.90 -22.69
C ALA A 1031 -16.93 -4.63 -23.07
N GLY A 1032 -16.51 -5.01 -24.28
CA GLY A 1032 -15.19 -4.70 -24.83
C GLY A 1032 -14.11 -5.74 -24.54
N TRP A 1033 -14.39 -6.79 -23.76
CA TRP A 1033 -13.40 -7.80 -23.38
C TRP A 1033 -12.84 -8.65 -24.54
N VAL A 1034 -13.59 -8.74 -25.63
CA VAL A 1034 -13.20 -9.46 -26.85
C VAL A 1034 -13.06 -8.48 -28.02
N ALA A 1035 -12.17 -8.82 -28.95
CA ALA A 1035 -11.66 -7.87 -29.94
C ALA A 1035 -12.73 -7.30 -30.89
N ASP A 1036 -13.75 -8.08 -31.24
CA ASP A 1036 -14.87 -7.66 -32.07
C ASP A 1036 -15.78 -6.66 -31.32
N GLU A 1037 -16.07 -6.90 -30.04
CA GLU A 1037 -16.81 -5.96 -29.19
C GLU A 1037 -16.05 -4.65 -29.02
N ALA A 1038 -14.76 -4.71 -28.65
CA ALA A 1038 -13.93 -3.52 -28.42
C ALA A 1038 -13.89 -2.62 -29.67
N LEU A 1039 -13.64 -3.21 -30.83
CA LEU A 1039 -13.61 -2.50 -32.09
C LEU A 1039 -14.99 -1.94 -32.48
N ALA A 1040 -16.06 -2.71 -32.23
CA ALA A 1040 -17.41 -2.28 -32.57
C ALA A 1040 -17.87 -1.09 -31.69
N ILE A 1041 -17.57 -1.11 -30.40
CA ILE A 1041 -17.83 0.01 -29.47
C ILE A 1041 -17.04 1.25 -29.90
N ALA A 1042 -15.74 1.11 -30.14
CA ALA A 1042 -14.90 2.23 -30.56
C ALA A 1042 -15.36 2.82 -31.91
N LEU A 1043 -15.73 1.97 -32.87
CA LEU A 1043 -16.27 2.38 -34.16
C LEU A 1043 -17.61 3.11 -34.00
N TYR A 1044 -18.51 2.59 -33.15
CA TYR A 1044 -19.79 3.25 -32.85
C TYR A 1044 -19.54 4.65 -32.29
N CYS A 1045 -18.71 4.77 -31.25
CA CYS A 1045 -18.36 6.05 -30.62
C CYS A 1045 -17.77 7.02 -31.64
N THR A 1046 -16.87 6.55 -32.50
CA THR A 1046 -16.26 7.37 -33.56
C THR A 1046 -17.30 7.85 -34.60
N LEU A 1047 -18.27 7.00 -34.97
CA LEU A 1047 -19.31 7.35 -35.95
C LEU A 1047 -20.31 8.38 -35.42
N VAL A 1048 -20.64 8.37 -34.13
CA VAL A 1048 -21.64 9.28 -33.52
C VAL A 1048 -21.03 10.56 -32.95
N ALA A 1049 -19.72 10.58 -32.72
CA ALA A 1049 -19.03 11.70 -32.08
C ALA A 1049 -19.02 12.98 -32.92
N HIS A 1050 -19.42 14.10 -32.33
CA HIS A 1050 -19.31 15.41 -32.99
C HIS A 1050 -17.91 16.03 -32.87
N ASP A 1051 -17.18 15.73 -31.81
CA ASP A 1051 -15.78 16.13 -31.59
C ASP A 1051 -14.96 15.01 -30.91
N PHE A 1052 -13.67 15.25 -30.72
CA PHE A 1052 -12.76 14.28 -30.11
C PHE A 1052 -13.15 13.97 -28.67
N ARG A 1053 -13.41 15.01 -27.85
CA ARG A 1053 -13.78 14.88 -26.44
C ARG A 1053 -15.00 13.99 -26.28
N GLN A 1054 -16.09 14.29 -26.98
CA GLN A 1054 -17.31 13.49 -26.86
C GLN A 1054 -17.08 12.04 -27.24
N GLY A 1055 -16.35 11.77 -28.32
CA GLY A 1055 -16.14 10.41 -28.78
C GLY A 1055 -15.33 9.56 -27.81
N VAL A 1056 -14.27 10.11 -27.22
CA VAL A 1056 -13.49 9.42 -26.18
C VAL A 1056 -14.32 9.24 -24.91
N LEU A 1057 -15.07 10.26 -24.47
CA LEU A 1057 -15.94 10.14 -23.29
C LEU A 1057 -17.01 9.06 -23.46
N LEU A 1058 -17.60 8.91 -24.65
CA LEU A 1058 -18.54 7.82 -24.92
C LEU A 1058 -17.86 6.45 -24.83
N ALA A 1059 -16.62 6.35 -25.30
CA ALA A 1059 -15.87 5.10 -25.31
C ALA A 1059 -15.38 4.69 -23.91
N VAL A 1060 -15.06 5.62 -23.00
CA VAL A 1060 -14.59 5.26 -21.64
C VAL A 1060 -15.71 5.17 -20.61
N ASN A 1061 -16.88 5.77 -20.87
CA ASN A 1061 -18.01 5.75 -19.94
C ASN A 1061 -18.99 4.62 -20.24
N HIS A 1062 -18.53 3.38 -20.32
CA HIS A 1062 -19.39 2.20 -20.31
C HIS A 1062 -18.86 1.15 -19.35
N GLY A 1063 -19.68 0.15 -19.02
CA GLY A 1063 -19.20 -0.94 -18.18
C GLY A 1063 -18.25 -1.87 -18.94
N GLY A 1064 -17.17 -2.31 -18.30
CA GLY A 1064 -16.22 -3.27 -18.87
C GLY A 1064 -14.85 -2.67 -19.21
N ASP A 1065 -14.33 -3.08 -20.36
CA ASP A 1065 -12.98 -2.79 -20.88
C ASP A 1065 -12.93 -1.38 -21.50
N SER A 1066 -12.85 -0.39 -20.62
CA SER A 1066 -13.04 1.04 -20.94
C SER A 1066 -11.77 1.72 -21.45
N ASP A 1067 -10.60 1.25 -21.02
CA ASP A 1067 -9.30 1.70 -21.52
C ASP A 1067 -9.06 1.21 -22.96
N SER A 1068 -9.31 -0.07 -23.28
CA SER A 1068 -9.15 -0.58 -24.66
C SER A 1068 -10.07 0.10 -25.68
N THR A 1069 -11.34 0.25 -25.33
CA THR A 1069 -12.32 0.92 -26.20
C THR A 1069 -12.01 2.41 -26.32
N GLY A 1070 -11.60 3.06 -25.22
CA GLY A 1070 -11.08 4.42 -25.18
C GLY A 1070 -9.87 4.60 -26.12
N ALA A 1071 -8.90 3.71 -26.05
CA ALA A 1071 -7.67 3.75 -26.85
C ALA A 1071 -7.97 3.64 -28.35
N ILE A 1072 -8.77 2.64 -28.76
CA ILE A 1072 -9.13 2.43 -30.17
C ILE A 1072 -9.93 3.63 -30.70
N ALA A 1073 -10.90 4.13 -29.94
CA ALA A 1073 -11.70 5.29 -30.34
C ALA A 1073 -10.83 6.56 -30.44
N GLY A 1074 -9.95 6.76 -29.48
CA GLY A 1074 -8.99 7.85 -29.43
C GLY A 1074 -8.04 7.84 -30.63
N ASN A 1075 -7.53 6.66 -31.03
CA ASN A 1075 -6.72 6.50 -32.22
C ASN A 1075 -7.47 6.94 -33.49
N LEU A 1076 -8.71 6.46 -33.69
CA LEU A 1076 -9.51 6.79 -34.88
C LEU A 1076 -9.86 8.28 -34.92
N LEU A 1077 -10.39 8.83 -33.82
CA LEU A 1077 -10.78 10.24 -33.72
C LEU A 1077 -9.59 11.16 -33.89
N GLY A 1078 -8.45 10.81 -33.29
CA GLY A 1078 -7.20 11.53 -33.40
C GLY A 1078 -6.63 11.51 -34.83
N ALA A 1079 -6.66 10.37 -35.51
CA ALA A 1079 -6.28 10.26 -36.92
C ALA A 1079 -7.21 11.09 -37.83
N MET A 1080 -8.50 11.13 -37.53
CA MET A 1080 -9.49 11.88 -38.30
C MET A 1080 -9.34 13.39 -38.15
N ARG A 1081 -9.11 13.87 -36.92
CA ARG A 1081 -9.23 15.29 -36.55
C ARG A 1081 -7.90 15.98 -36.29
N GLY A 1082 -6.82 15.22 -36.10
CA GLY A 1082 -5.48 15.73 -35.80
C GLY A 1082 -5.29 16.08 -34.32
N ILE A 1083 -4.03 16.29 -33.93
CA ILE A 1083 -3.63 16.59 -32.54
C ILE A 1083 -4.35 17.81 -31.95
N ASP A 1084 -4.62 18.85 -32.76
CA ASP A 1084 -5.26 20.10 -32.29
C ASP A 1084 -6.71 19.90 -31.82
N ALA A 1085 -7.31 18.75 -32.15
CA ALA A 1085 -8.65 18.39 -31.67
C ALA A 1085 -8.63 17.79 -30.26
N ILE A 1086 -7.47 17.39 -29.74
CA ILE A 1086 -7.33 16.78 -28.42
C ILE A 1086 -7.27 17.92 -27.36
N PRO A 1087 -8.11 17.90 -26.32
CA PRO A 1087 -8.07 18.90 -25.24
C PRO A 1087 -6.69 19.03 -24.59
N SER A 1088 -6.21 20.25 -24.40
CA SER A 1088 -4.90 20.53 -23.76
C SER A 1088 -4.83 19.97 -22.35
N GLU A 1089 -5.93 20.04 -21.59
CA GLU A 1089 -6.06 19.51 -20.24
C GLU A 1089 -5.92 17.98 -20.16
N TRP A 1090 -6.07 17.27 -21.28
CA TRP A 1090 -5.80 15.83 -21.37
C TRP A 1090 -4.41 15.54 -21.93
N LEU A 1091 -3.83 16.45 -22.71
CA LEU A 1091 -2.49 16.29 -23.27
C LEU A 1091 -1.39 16.60 -22.26
N GLU A 1092 -1.54 17.66 -21.46
CA GLU A 1092 -0.51 18.15 -20.54
C GLU A 1092 -0.13 17.13 -19.43
N PRO A 1093 -1.10 16.49 -18.74
CA PRO A 1093 -0.78 15.49 -17.72
C PRO A 1093 -0.60 14.06 -18.28
N LEU A 1094 -0.67 13.87 -19.60
CA LEU A 1094 -0.52 12.54 -20.21
C LEU A 1094 0.90 12.03 -20.04
N GLU A 1095 1.04 10.84 -19.47
CA GLU A 1095 2.33 10.18 -19.34
C GLU A 1095 2.97 9.90 -20.71
N LEU A 1096 4.29 10.08 -20.79
CA LEU A 1096 5.09 9.85 -22.00
C LEU A 1096 4.62 10.65 -23.24
N GLN A 1097 3.91 11.77 -23.07
CA GLN A 1097 3.42 12.61 -24.17
C GLN A 1097 4.51 12.92 -25.21
N ASP A 1098 5.71 13.31 -24.77
CA ASP A 1098 6.82 13.65 -25.67
C ASP A 1098 7.37 12.43 -26.42
N VAL A 1099 7.47 11.27 -25.76
CA VAL A 1099 7.92 10.01 -26.37
C VAL A 1099 6.91 9.54 -27.42
N ILE A 1100 5.61 9.61 -27.11
CA ILE A 1100 4.52 9.25 -28.03
C ILE A 1100 4.55 10.18 -29.25
N ARG A 1101 4.75 11.49 -29.03
CA ARG A 1101 4.86 12.50 -30.11
C ARG A 1101 6.07 12.24 -31.01
N GLU A 1102 7.23 11.97 -30.42
CA GLU A 1102 8.46 11.69 -31.16
C GLU A 1102 8.31 10.42 -32.01
N LEU A 1103 7.73 9.36 -31.46
CA LEU A 1103 7.49 8.12 -32.22
C LEU A 1103 6.47 8.31 -33.34
N ALA A 1104 5.43 9.13 -33.13
CA ALA A 1104 4.48 9.51 -34.18
C ALA A 1104 5.15 10.28 -35.32
N ASP A 1105 6.08 11.18 -34.99
CA ASP A 1105 6.86 11.92 -35.98
C ASP A 1105 7.81 11.00 -36.76
N ASP A 1106 8.48 10.08 -36.08
CA ASP A 1106 9.33 9.09 -36.73
C ASP A 1106 8.52 8.19 -37.68
N LEU A 1107 7.29 7.80 -37.31
CA LEU A 1107 6.38 7.06 -38.19
C LEU A 1107 5.99 7.85 -39.45
N VAL A 1108 6.00 9.18 -39.41
CA VAL A 1108 5.76 10.02 -40.59
C VAL A 1108 7.01 10.06 -41.48
N GLU A 1109 8.18 10.15 -40.86
CA GLU A 1109 9.46 10.50 -41.51
C GLU A 1109 10.27 9.29 -41.98
N PHE A 1110 10.07 8.10 -41.40
CA PHE A 1110 10.91 6.94 -41.72
C PHE A 1110 11.05 6.60 -43.22
N PRO A 1111 10.03 6.79 -44.10
CA PRO A 1111 10.19 6.51 -45.51
C PRO A 1111 11.15 7.46 -46.22
N ASP A 1112 11.38 8.66 -45.65
CA ASP A 1112 12.24 9.71 -46.21
C ASP A 1112 13.69 9.61 -45.69
N TRP A 1113 13.94 8.78 -44.67
CA TRP A 1113 15.28 8.55 -44.15
C TRP A 1113 16.19 7.93 -45.22
N GLN A 1114 17.27 8.64 -45.54
CA GLN A 1114 18.29 8.19 -46.50
C GLN A 1114 19.25 7.22 -45.81
N ILE A 1115 18.82 5.96 -45.67
CA ILE A 1115 19.62 4.88 -45.07
C ILE A 1115 19.75 3.71 -46.05
N ASP A 1116 20.97 3.20 -46.21
CA ASP A 1116 21.29 2.01 -46.99
C ASP A 1116 22.59 1.36 -46.48
N GLU A 1117 22.90 0.16 -46.98
CA GLU A 1117 24.09 -0.61 -46.60
C GLU A 1117 25.43 0.12 -46.90
N TYR A 1118 25.43 1.11 -47.81
CA TYR A 1118 26.62 1.85 -48.24
C TYR A 1118 26.82 3.19 -47.52
N SER A 1119 25.82 3.65 -46.77
CA SER A 1119 25.79 4.93 -46.05
C SER A 1119 25.94 4.78 -44.53
N PHE A 1120 26.32 3.60 -44.03
CA PHE A 1120 26.45 3.34 -42.59
C PHE A 1120 27.44 4.29 -41.88
N ASP A 1121 28.46 4.77 -42.57
CA ASP A 1121 29.43 5.73 -42.01
C ASP A 1121 28.88 7.17 -41.94
N SER A 1122 27.69 7.44 -42.46
CA SER A 1122 27.06 8.75 -42.37
C SER A 1122 26.53 8.97 -40.95
N THR A 1123 26.74 10.18 -40.41
CA THR A 1123 26.27 10.56 -39.06
C THR A 1123 24.75 10.44 -38.92
N ALA A 1124 23.99 10.66 -40.00
CA ALA A 1124 22.53 10.51 -40.00
C ALA A 1124 22.13 9.03 -39.88
N THR A 1125 22.76 8.17 -40.66
CA THR A 1125 22.53 6.71 -40.64
C THR A 1125 22.88 6.11 -39.27
N GLN A 1126 24.01 6.50 -38.67
CA GLN A 1126 24.41 6.06 -37.34
C GLN A 1126 23.43 6.52 -36.24
N ARG A 1127 22.89 7.74 -36.35
CA ARG A 1127 21.90 8.25 -35.40
C ARG A 1127 20.60 7.45 -35.47
N ILE A 1128 20.12 7.17 -36.68
CA ILE A 1128 18.93 6.34 -36.90
C ILE A 1128 19.17 4.93 -36.39
N TRP A 1129 20.30 4.30 -36.71
CA TRP A 1129 20.65 2.97 -36.25
C TRP A 1129 20.74 2.88 -34.72
N LYS A 1130 21.31 3.90 -34.06
CA LYS A 1130 21.38 3.94 -32.59
C LYS A 1130 19.99 4.05 -31.96
N LYS A 1131 19.09 4.82 -32.56
CA LYS A 1131 17.72 5.00 -32.08
C LYS A 1131 16.88 3.74 -32.34
N TYR A 1132 16.89 3.26 -33.59
CA TYR A 1132 16.15 2.11 -34.09
C TYR A 1132 17.12 1.06 -34.65
N PRO A 1133 17.78 0.26 -33.79
CA PRO A 1133 18.72 -0.76 -34.27
C PRO A 1133 17.97 -1.80 -35.11
N GLY A 1134 18.51 -2.08 -36.29
CA GLY A 1134 17.98 -3.05 -37.23
C GLY A 1134 18.30 -4.46 -36.77
N PHE A 1135 17.49 -4.96 -35.83
CA PHE A 1135 17.50 -6.34 -35.35
C PHE A 1135 17.52 -7.31 -36.52
#